data_AF-A0A2W6ZUB2-F1
#
_entry.id   AF-A0A2W6ZUB2-F1
#
_cell.length_a   1.000
_cell.length_b   1.000
_cell.length_c   1.000
_cell.angle_alpha   90.00
_cell.angle_beta   90.00
_cell.angle_gamma   90.00
#
_symmetry.space_group_name_H-M   'P 1'
#
loop_
_entity.id
_entity.type
_entity.pdbx_description
1 polymer ?
#
loop_
_entity_poly.entity_id
_entity_poly.type
_entity_poly.pdbx_seq_one_letter_code
_entity_poly.pdbx_strand_id
1 'polypeptide(L)'
;MAILNGDNLNNILFGTAFMDVIKGFALNDLINGAGGADFIEGGADEDILLGGGGNDTLYGDNEAGGAVTGNDLLDGGAGDDLIDGGRGNDTIYANEGSDRVFGGEGDDEFYLHGDGLGGDVFLSDSGGIDTVNFSLAGAGVSAELSSALSGVIQSFNVDGRTIRLGALGVGGLPFVQPSTFENAIGSAFDDRLVGNEFDNRLAGGDGNDRLFGEGGNDTLLAGTGTDYLSGGIQTTLHELTLNSTVELTPVDNFKLIFESFDPGGDQAPGSGTSARVRVSFDIFTNNSASISETTFFLTVSVNGFISDFFFDGNNTSFLEYREVVATGTDGAIFAKTFDLIVPGLVLGASNAIGIQIFANNNYDDSASTVFVSDLLAQQFTVDSSVTPFSGNDTLDGGANGAGVTTMRGSDGDDTYIVRDAADLVQENADDGTDTVQTDISYTLPFAVENLILLADANINGTGNDLNNVITGNNGDNVLLGGFGNDTLIGGLGNDVLGTSDLSSELGDDVMMGGGGNDLYFLRDGGDAVIESLAGPAGGVDTVISTIFNYTLGANIENAELFPTFGLNLTGNALDNRLTGNLGDNVLNGGLGNDTMTGGDGNDTYFVGQTGDLVVEANGSFSAGLRDGVQSSLATYTLTNHVENLTLLTGAVTGIGNTLDNVITGNSANNSLSGGNGNDTLNGGLGVDTMNGGAGIDTYVIDTLGDVIVDSSGIDAIQANFNATLSIFSQIENLTLTGFAFQGSGNGLANRIVGTSLANSLIGEAGNDTLEGGSGNDLLTGGIGNDRLDGGIGNDTMTGGDDNDVYLVDATGDTVVELPGGGTADRIESTITIAALAAEVEQLTLLGAANLNGTGNALANRIVGNTGNNILDGAAGVDIMIGGAGNDVYKVDVTGESVVELSGEGIDRVDSLVSYALTANVENLTLLGLANINGTGNTLANTIVGNGADNVLNGGVGGGDVLRGLGGNDTYVVDELSDTVTEVNAVGVDLVQSSVSFTLGNFVEDLRLTGSAAINGTGNTLANVITGNASDNILDGKAGADTLSGGAGNDVYVVDNVGDVIVDSSGTGDEVTASVTRTLETTIEKLMLTGATAISGTGNTLANTIVGNSAANTLDGKAGADTLTGGLGIDRFQFSVLQNLPDRITDWENANDVIAISASAFGGGLVAGGAVPFAFGNGIPATFGTNGQFLFDDINENLFFDQNGSNPGGLFHIAVVVGGGGFLGDSNFSIIA
;
A
#
# COMPACT_ATOMS: atom_id res chain seq x y z
N MET A 1 -33.54 5.34 -10.14
CA MET A 1 -34.19 6.46 -10.86
C MET A 1 -35.37 7.03 -10.09
N ALA A 2 -35.09 7.47 -8.87
CA ALA A 2 -35.63 8.69 -8.33
C ALA A 2 -35.02 9.91 -9.06
N ILE A 3 -35.69 11.05 -8.95
CA ILE A 3 -35.15 12.36 -9.35
C ILE A 3 -35.25 13.23 -8.10
N LEU A 4 -34.10 13.66 -7.58
CA LEU A 4 -33.99 14.49 -6.39
C LEU A 4 -33.47 15.86 -6.79
N ASN A 5 -34.29 16.89 -6.61
CA ASN A 5 -33.91 18.27 -6.87
C ASN A 5 -33.91 19.03 -5.55
N GLY A 6 -32.84 19.78 -5.29
CA GLY A 6 -32.71 20.66 -4.15
C GLY A 6 -33.52 21.95 -4.27
N ASP A 7 -33.19 22.90 -3.40
CA ASP A 7 -33.58 24.30 -3.48
C ASP A 7 -32.37 25.20 -3.21
N ASN A 8 -32.48 26.52 -3.45
CA ASN A 8 -31.36 27.47 -3.28
C ASN A 8 -31.04 27.75 -1.78
N LEU A 9 -30.69 26.71 -1.05
CA LEU A 9 -30.29 26.62 0.36
C LEU A 9 -29.32 25.43 0.48
N ASN A 10 -28.43 25.43 1.47
CA ASN A 10 -27.61 24.24 1.76
C ASN A 10 -28.48 22.99 2.02
N ASN A 11 -28.39 22.02 1.13
CA ASN A 11 -29.14 20.77 1.05
C ASN A 11 -28.29 19.59 1.51
N ILE A 12 -28.97 18.50 1.89
CA ILE A 12 -28.33 17.19 2.11
C ILE A 12 -29.20 16.16 1.39
N LEU A 13 -28.71 15.64 0.26
CA LEU A 13 -29.43 14.77 -0.65
C LEU A 13 -28.80 13.37 -0.63
N PHE A 14 -29.65 12.34 -0.52
CA PHE A 14 -29.24 10.93 -0.54
C PHE A 14 -30.06 10.19 -1.60
N GLY A 15 -29.37 9.55 -2.53
CA GLY A 15 -29.93 8.64 -3.53
C GLY A 15 -30.26 7.27 -2.93
N THR A 16 -30.27 6.27 -3.81
CA THR A 16 -30.66 4.89 -3.49
C THR A 16 -29.60 3.90 -3.99
N ALA A 17 -29.93 2.61 -4.11
CA ALA A 17 -29.04 1.62 -4.73
C ALA A 17 -29.41 1.38 -6.22
N PHE A 18 -29.90 2.42 -6.91
CA PHE A 18 -30.33 2.36 -8.32
C PHE A 18 -30.21 3.73 -9.04
N MET A 19 -29.39 3.82 -10.08
CA MET A 19 -29.35 4.86 -11.14
C MET A 19 -30.28 6.08 -10.95
N ASP A 20 -29.88 7.05 -10.13
CA ASP A 20 -30.65 8.22 -9.73
C ASP A 20 -30.20 9.50 -10.49
N VAL A 21 -31.00 10.57 -10.41
CA VAL A 21 -30.66 11.89 -10.95
C VAL A 21 -30.82 12.92 -9.83
N ILE A 22 -29.71 13.54 -9.41
CA ILE A 22 -29.66 14.42 -8.24
C ILE A 22 -29.08 15.78 -8.62
N LYS A 23 -29.74 16.87 -8.24
CA LYS A 23 -29.29 18.25 -8.50
C LYS A 23 -29.39 19.11 -7.23
N GLY A 24 -28.31 19.77 -6.83
CA GLY A 24 -28.28 20.68 -5.67
C GLY A 24 -28.87 22.07 -5.96
N PHE A 25 -28.29 22.73 -6.96
CA PHE A 25 -28.53 24.06 -7.55
C PHE A 25 -27.63 25.20 -7.05
N ALA A 26 -27.69 25.60 -5.78
CA ALA A 26 -26.99 26.80 -5.31
C ALA A 26 -26.87 26.91 -3.79
N LEU A 27 -25.68 27.34 -3.32
CA LEU A 27 -25.16 27.26 -1.96
C LEU A 27 -24.66 25.85 -1.61
N ASN A 28 -23.62 25.77 -0.78
CA ASN A 28 -22.91 24.54 -0.41
C ASN A 28 -23.84 23.36 -0.03
N ASP A 29 -23.89 22.35 -0.88
CA ASP A 29 -24.70 21.15 -0.78
C ASP A 29 -23.86 19.91 -0.44
N LEU A 30 -24.51 18.89 0.12
CA LEU A 30 -23.93 17.56 0.31
C LEU A 30 -24.80 16.53 -0.39
N ILE A 31 -24.28 15.93 -1.45
CA ILE A 31 -24.98 14.96 -2.29
C ILE A 31 -24.26 13.61 -2.21
N ASN A 32 -25.04 12.54 -2.06
CA ASN A 32 -24.55 11.16 -2.06
C ASN A 32 -25.48 10.29 -2.92
N GLY A 33 -25.00 9.76 -4.05
CA GLY A 33 -25.76 8.85 -4.93
C GLY A 33 -26.06 7.51 -4.25
N ALA A 34 -25.04 6.99 -3.57
CA ALA A 34 -24.96 5.75 -2.78
C ALA A 34 -24.72 4.48 -3.60
N GLY A 35 -25.38 4.30 -4.75
CA GLY A 35 -25.01 3.24 -5.69
C GLY A 35 -26.00 3.08 -6.82
N GLY A 36 -25.51 2.71 -7.99
CA GLY A 36 -26.27 2.88 -9.22
C GLY A 36 -25.36 3.27 -10.37
N ALA A 37 -25.87 4.13 -11.22
CA ALA A 37 -25.10 4.79 -12.27
C ALA A 37 -25.72 6.18 -12.32
N ASP A 38 -25.32 6.98 -11.35
CA ASP A 38 -26.05 8.14 -10.87
C ASP A 38 -25.57 9.39 -11.59
N PHE A 39 -26.51 10.27 -11.95
CA PHE A 39 -26.19 11.60 -12.47
C PHE A 39 -26.30 12.61 -11.33
N ILE A 40 -25.18 13.22 -10.95
CA ILE A 40 -25.08 14.18 -9.85
C ILE A 40 -24.59 15.52 -10.40
N GLU A 41 -25.30 16.59 -10.05
CA GLU A 41 -24.93 17.97 -10.36
C GLU A 41 -25.00 18.79 -9.07
N GLY A 42 -23.87 19.36 -8.64
CA GLY A 42 -23.81 20.25 -7.49
C GLY A 42 -24.59 21.53 -7.79
N GLY A 43 -24.02 22.34 -8.66
CA GLY A 43 -24.48 23.69 -8.95
C GLY A 43 -23.46 24.70 -8.44
N ALA A 44 -23.93 25.89 -8.06
CA ALA A 44 -23.04 27.00 -7.69
C ALA A 44 -22.75 27.10 -6.19
N ASP A 45 -21.55 27.58 -5.84
CA ASP A 45 -20.92 27.60 -4.51
C ASP A 45 -20.31 26.22 -4.10
N GLU A 46 -19.57 26.14 -2.98
CA GLU A 46 -18.66 25.00 -2.68
C GLU A 46 -19.42 23.73 -2.22
N ASP A 47 -19.52 22.72 -3.10
CA ASP A 47 -20.34 21.50 -2.90
C ASP A 47 -19.52 20.25 -2.52
N ILE A 48 -20.20 19.22 -2.00
CA ILE A 48 -19.64 17.87 -1.75
C ILE A 48 -20.47 16.83 -2.49
N LEU A 49 -19.88 16.19 -3.50
CA LEU A 49 -20.50 15.19 -4.36
C LEU A 49 -19.85 13.83 -4.11
N LEU A 50 -20.64 12.85 -3.69
CA LEU A 50 -20.21 11.47 -3.51
C LEU A 50 -21.05 10.58 -4.45
N GLY A 51 -20.46 9.94 -5.46
CA GLY A 51 -21.15 9.00 -6.36
C GLY A 51 -21.60 7.76 -5.57
N GLY A 52 -20.65 6.86 -5.35
CA GLY A 52 -20.74 5.79 -4.38
C GLY A 52 -20.35 4.42 -4.93
N GLY A 53 -21.13 3.87 -5.85
CA GLY A 53 -20.96 2.47 -6.26
C GLY A 53 -21.71 2.09 -7.54
N GLY A 54 -20.95 2.03 -8.62
CA GLY A 54 -21.32 1.85 -10.02
C GLY A 54 -20.89 3.07 -10.83
N ASN A 55 -21.16 3.10 -12.14
CA ASN A 55 -20.55 4.06 -13.06
C ASN A 55 -21.31 5.39 -13.04
N ASP A 56 -20.83 6.33 -12.24
CA ASP A 56 -21.50 7.58 -11.93
C ASP A 56 -21.05 8.74 -12.87
N THR A 57 -21.81 9.83 -12.88
CA THR A 57 -21.49 11.07 -13.61
C THR A 57 -21.68 12.25 -12.69
N LEU A 58 -20.57 12.89 -12.28
CA LEU A 58 -20.52 13.98 -11.32
C LEU A 58 -20.11 15.28 -12.03
N TYR A 59 -20.93 16.32 -11.89
CA TYR A 59 -20.62 17.69 -12.28
C TYR A 59 -20.66 18.60 -11.05
N GLY A 60 -19.57 19.30 -10.74
CA GLY A 60 -19.60 20.39 -9.75
C GLY A 60 -20.43 21.55 -10.29
N ASP A 61 -19.79 22.43 -11.08
CA ASP A 61 -20.36 23.68 -11.55
C ASP A 61 -20.65 23.68 -13.07
N ASN A 62 -21.92 23.50 -13.50
CA ASN A 62 -22.32 23.34 -14.92
C ASN A 62 -23.14 24.52 -15.51
N GLU A 63 -23.22 25.68 -14.84
CA GLU A 63 -23.97 26.83 -15.39
C GLU A 63 -23.14 27.73 -16.32
N ALA A 64 -23.36 27.58 -17.62
CA ALA A 64 -22.98 28.54 -18.66
C ALA A 64 -23.76 29.88 -18.55
N GLY A 65 -23.51 30.65 -17.49
CA GLY A 65 -24.13 31.98 -17.28
C GLY A 65 -23.98 32.62 -15.89
N GLY A 66 -23.43 31.91 -14.90
CA GLY A 66 -23.22 32.40 -13.53
C GLY A 66 -21.90 33.16 -13.34
N ALA A 67 -21.83 34.04 -12.32
CA ALA A 67 -20.60 34.74 -11.91
C ALA A 67 -20.21 34.38 -10.47
N VAL A 68 -20.43 33.12 -10.13
CA VAL A 68 -20.10 32.47 -8.86
C VAL A 68 -19.38 31.17 -9.24
N THR A 69 -18.37 30.79 -8.47
CA THR A 69 -17.51 29.63 -8.68
C THR A 69 -17.56 28.79 -7.41
N GLY A 70 -17.83 27.49 -7.54
CA GLY A 70 -17.62 26.49 -6.51
C GLY A 70 -16.14 26.30 -6.17
N ASN A 71 -15.88 25.44 -5.20
CA ASN A 71 -14.56 24.92 -4.83
C ASN A 71 -14.88 23.53 -4.26
N ASP A 72 -15.12 22.60 -5.15
CA ASP A 72 -15.97 21.45 -4.88
C ASP A 72 -15.14 20.25 -4.44
N LEU A 73 -15.80 19.32 -3.73
CA LEU A 73 -15.23 18.04 -3.34
C LEU A 73 -15.99 16.93 -4.07
N LEU A 74 -15.36 16.34 -5.09
CA LEU A 74 -15.94 15.29 -5.91
C LEU A 74 -15.27 13.95 -5.58
N ASP A 75 -16.07 12.93 -5.29
CA ASP A 75 -15.64 11.58 -4.90
C ASP A 75 -16.49 10.58 -5.72
N GLY A 76 -15.89 9.99 -6.76
CA GLY A 76 -16.56 9.05 -7.66
C GLY A 76 -17.03 7.79 -6.91
N GLY A 77 -16.08 6.93 -6.57
CA GLY A 77 -16.27 5.86 -5.59
C GLY A 77 -15.81 4.50 -6.11
N ALA A 78 -16.75 3.70 -6.64
CA ALA A 78 -16.43 2.35 -7.12
C ALA A 78 -17.22 2.02 -8.39
N GLY A 79 -16.64 2.27 -9.56
CA GLY A 79 -17.22 2.15 -10.89
C GLY A 79 -16.33 2.83 -11.93
N ASP A 80 -16.61 2.74 -13.24
CA ASP A 80 -15.90 3.59 -14.21
C ASP A 80 -16.64 4.94 -14.34
N ASP A 81 -16.14 5.97 -13.65
CA ASP A 81 -16.84 7.23 -13.43
C ASP A 81 -16.47 8.33 -14.44
N LEU A 82 -17.39 9.29 -14.62
CA LEU A 82 -17.15 10.56 -15.32
C LEU A 82 -17.27 11.72 -14.33
N ILE A 83 -16.16 12.42 -14.06
CA ILE A 83 -16.10 13.50 -13.07
C ILE A 83 -15.63 14.79 -13.75
N ASP A 84 -16.31 15.90 -13.51
CA ASP A 84 -16.01 17.23 -14.04
C ASP A 84 -16.27 18.28 -12.94
N GLY A 85 -15.21 18.91 -12.41
CA GLY A 85 -15.32 19.92 -11.33
C GLY A 85 -16.00 21.21 -11.81
N GLY A 86 -15.60 21.71 -12.98
CA GLY A 86 -16.28 22.79 -13.69
C GLY A 86 -15.62 24.15 -13.56
N ARG A 87 -15.89 24.89 -12.47
CA ARG A 87 -15.31 26.23 -12.22
C ARG A 87 -15.00 26.45 -10.74
N GLY A 88 -13.75 26.27 -10.37
CA GLY A 88 -13.33 26.41 -9.00
C GLY A 88 -11.90 25.98 -8.79
N ASN A 89 -11.47 25.96 -7.53
CA ASN A 89 -10.30 25.20 -7.14
C ASN A 89 -10.80 23.91 -6.49
N ASP A 90 -10.99 22.88 -7.30
CA ASP A 90 -11.74 21.68 -6.95
C ASP A 90 -10.82 20.57 -6.42
N THR A 91 -11.36 19.70 -5.58
CA THR A 91 -10.65 18.56 -4.99
C THR A 91 -11.32 17.26 -5.44
N ILE A 92 -10.61 16.46 -6.22
CA ILE A 92 -11.22 15.31 -6.91
C ILE A 92 -10.57 13.99 -6.47
N TYR A 93 -11.41 13.03 -6.09
CA TYR A 93 -11.09 11.65 -5.77
C TYR A 93 -11.79 10.73 -6.79
N ALA A 94 -11.01 10.02 -7.61
CA ALA A 94 -11.55 9.07 -8.59
C ALA A 94 -11.95 7.74 -7.90
N ASN A 95 -10.99 7.13 -7.19
CA ASN A 95 -11.07 5.90 -6.40
C ASN A 95 -10.99 4.58 -7.20
N GLU A 96 -11.95 3.66 -7.09
CA GLU A 96 -11.92 2.33 -7.71
C GLU A 96 -12.62 2.31 -9.07
N GLY A 97 -11.88 2.45 -10.17
CA GLY A 97 -12.51 2.66 -11.48
C GLY A 97 -11.57 2.64 -12.68
N SER A 98 -12.12 2.90 -13.87
CA SER A 98 -11.37 3.30 -15.08
C SER A 98 -11.82 4.69 -15.51
N ASP A 99 -11.48 5.69 -14.70
CA ASP A 99 -12.24 6.93 -14.63
C ASP A 99 -11.85 7.95 -15.70
N ARG A 100 -12.77 8.88 -16.00
CA ARG A 100 -12.54 10.04 -16.85
C ARG A 100 -12.75 11.29 -16.02
N VAL A 101 -11.66 12.00 -15.74
CA VAL A 101 -11.68 13.08 -14.75
C VAL A 101 -11.18 14.38 -15.38
N PHE A 102 -12.03 15.39 -15.30
CA PHE A 102 -11.80 16.76 -15.73
C PHE A 102 -11.78 17.66 -14.49
N GLY A 103 -10.80 18.55 -14.42
CA GLY A 103 -10.74 19.58 -13.37
C GLY A 103 -11.79 20.65 -13.64
N GLY A 104 -11.41 21.63 -14.44
CA GLY A 104 -12.28 22.72 -14.85
C GLY A 104 -11.46 23.99 -15.04
N GLU A 105 -12.09 25.17 -14.97
CA GLU A 105 -11.36 26.44 -14.86
C GLU A 105 -10.97 26.72 -13.39
N GLY A 106 -9.69 26.55 -13.02
CA GLY A 106 -9.13 27.03 -11.75
C GLY A 106 -7.89 26.25 -11.28
N ASP A 107 -7.45 26.36 -10.01
CA ASP A 107 -6.28 25.59 -9.53
C ASP A 107 -6.73 24.31 -8.79
N ASP A 108 -6.76 23.18 -9.50
CA ASP A 108 -7.38 21.93 -9.02
C ASP A 108 -6.39 20.95 -8.35
N GLU A 109 -6.89 20.08 -7.47
CA GLU A 109 -6.12 19.03 -6.79
C GLU A 109 -6.74 17.63 -6.96
N PHE A 110 -6.00 16.74 -7.63
CA PHE A 110 -6.45 15.39 -8.01
C PHE A 110 -5.75 14.34 -7.15
N TYR A 111 -6.52 13.59 -6.36
CA TYR A 111 -6.02 12.54 -5.47
C TYR A 111 -6.07 11.17 -6.14
N LEU A 112 -4.89 10.53 -6.25
CA LEU A 112 -4.73 9.22 -6.90
C LEU A 112 -4.47 8.12 -5.87
N HIS A 113 -5.41 7.18 -5.77
CA HIS A 113 -5.36 6.03 -4.87
C HIS A 113 -4.63 4.84 -5.52
N GLY A 114 -3.91 4.03 -4.73
CA GLY A 114 -3.08 2.92 -5.26
C GLY A 114 -3.84 1.60 -5.47
N ASP A 115 -4.99 1.45 -4.83
CA ASP A 115 -5.82 0.24 -4.82
C ASP A 115 -6.85 0.19 -5.97
N GLY A 116 -7.23 1.34 -6.54
CA GLY A 116 -8.37 1.44 -7.47
C GLY A 116 -8.06 1.57 -8.98
N LEU A 117 -6.80 1.74 -9.37
CA LEU A 117 -6.43 2.17 -10.73
C LEU A 117 -6.72 1.14 -11.84
N GLY A 118 -7.84 1.34 -12.53
CA GLY A 118 -8.12 0.86 -13.87
C GLY A 118 -7.44 1.75 -14.92
N GLY A 119 -8.17 2.04 -15.99
CA GLY A 119 -7.65 2.68 -17.20
C GLY A 119 -7.56 4.21 -17.20
N ASP A 120 -7.51 4.84 -16.02
CA ASP A 120 -7.90 6.23 -15.79
C ASP A 120 -7.25 7.27 -16.71
N VAL A 121 -8.07 8.25 -17.10
CA VAL A 121 -7.72 9.36 -17.99
C VAL A 121 -8.06 10.69 -17.31
N PHE A 122 -7.02 11.34 -16.79
CA PHE A 122 -7.09 12.69 -16.22
C PHE A 122 -6.79 13.75 -17.26
N LEU A 123 -7.57 14.83 -17.26
CA LEU A 123 -7.53 15.93 -18.22
C LEU A 123 -7.67 17.28 -17.49
N SER A 124 -6.56 18.01 -17.35
CA SER A 124 -6.59 19.44 -17.00
C SER A 124 -7.00 20.29 -18.19
N ASP A 125 -7.52 21.49 -17.90
CA ASP A 125 -8.06 22.44 -18.88
C ASP A 125 -6.96 23.42 -19.39
N SER A 126 -7.31 24.63 -19.86
CA SER A 126 -6.39 25.66 -20.36
C SER A 126 -6.15 26.85 -19.42
N GLY A 127 -6.62 26.83 -18.17
CA GLY A 127 -6.54 27.95 -17.23
C GLY A 127 -6.56 27.57 -15.75
N GLY A 128 -5.40 27.20 -15.22
CA GLY A 128 -5.20 26.79 -13.82
C GLY A 128 -3.74 26.74 -13.38
N ILE A 129 -3.50 26.22 -12.17
CA ILE A 129 -2.20 25.69 -11.73
C ILE A 129 -2.45 24.34 -11.02
N ASP A 130 -2.56 23.28 -11.81
CA ASP A 130 -3.15 22.03 -11.34
C ASP A 130 -2.15 21.12 -10.63
N THR A 131 -2.65 20.34 -9.68
CA THR A 131 -1.85 19.51 -8.77
C THR A 131 -2.27 18.05 -8.80
N VAL A 132 -1.37 17.17 -9.22
CA VAL A 132 -1.54 15.72 -9.02
C VAL A 132 -0.96 15.29 -7.67
N ASN A 133 -1.76 14.61 -6.85
CA ASN A 133 -1.43 14.29 -5.46
C ASN A 133 -1.44 12.78 -5.20
N PHE A 134 -0.24 12.23 -4.94
CA PHE A 134 0.03 10.83 -4.66
C PHE A 134 0.25 10.54 -3.15
N SER A 135 -0.11 11.47 -2.25
CA SER A 135 0.17 11.34 -0.81
C SER A 135 -0.53 10.17 -0.10
N LEU A 136 -1.47 9.52 -0.78
CA LEU A 136 -2.21 8.33 -0.32
C LEU A 136 -1.72 7.02 -0.98
N ALA A 137 -0.70 7.06 -1.85
CA ALA A 137 -0.19 5.89 -2.58
C ALA A 137 0.50 4.85 -1.67
N GLY A 138 0.37 3.56 -2.03
CA GLY A 138 0.87 2.42 -1.26
C GLY A 138 2.36 2.10 -1.43
N ALA A 139 3.02 2.64 -2.45
CA ALA A 139 4.46 2.61 -2.67
C ALA A 139 4.94 3.85 -3.46
N GLY A 140 6.26 3.92 -3.70
CA GLY A 140 6.90 5.07 -4.34
C GLY A 140 6.48 5.27 -5.79
N VAL A 141 6.18 6.52 -6.15
CA VAL A 141 5.62 6.92 -7.44
C VAL A 141 6.67 7.50 -8.38
N SER A 142 6.43 7.38 -9.68
CA SER A 142 7.23 8.03 -10.73
C SER A 142 6.35 8.85 -11.64
N ALA A 143 6.36 10.18 -11.48
CA ALA A 143 5.62 11.13 -12.29
C ALA A 143 6.54 12.00 -13.15
N GLU A 144 6.13 12.27 -14.39
CA GLU A 144 6.87 13.09 -15.36
C GLU A 144 5.87 13.99 -16.10
N LEU A 145 5.90 15.29 -15.77
CA LEU A 145 4.98 16.33 -16.25
C LEU A 145 5.41 16.92 -17.61
N SER A 146 6.66 16.68 -18.03
CA SER A 146 7.22 17.18 -19.28
C SER A 146 6.74 16.37 -20.50
N SER A 147 6.29 17.08 -21.54
CA SER A 147 5.93 16.43 -22.80
C SER A 147 7.17 15.95 -23.56
N ALA A 148 7.38 14.64 -23.63
CA ALA A 148 8.36 14.06 -24.53
C ALA A 148 7.94 14.26 -26.00
N LEU A 149 8.78 14.94 -26.78
CA LEU A 149 8.60 15.21 -28.21
C LEU A 149 8.06 13.98 -28.98
N SER A 150 6.89 14.15 -29.62
CA SER A 150 6.30 13.23 -30.60
C SER A 150 5.82 11.86 -30.08
N GLY A 151 4.65 11.86 -29.43
CA GLY A 151 3.74 10.70 -29.46
C GLY A 151 3.97 9.63 -28.38
N VAL A 152 4.53 10.02 -27.23
CA VAL A 152 4.46 9.22 -26.01
C VAL A 152 3.37 9.81 -25.12
N ILE A 153 2.43 8.97 -24.70
CA ILE A 153 1.40 9.31 -23.71
C ILE A 153 2.11 9.62 -22.38
N GLN A 154 1.81 10.77 -21.75
CA GLN A 154 2.39 11.05 -20.43
C GLN A 154 1.89 9.98 -19.45
N SER A 155 2.77 9.48 -18.59
CA SER A 155 2.40 8.35 -17.75
C SER A 155 2.98 8.42 -16.35
N PHE A 156 2.11 8.34 -15.36
CA PHE A 156 2.48 8.17 -13.97
C PHE A 156 2.63 6.68 -13.68
N ASN A 157 3.71 6.29 -13.01
CA ASN A 157 3.86 4.94 -12.47
C ASN A 157 3.55 4.95 -10.98
N VAL A 158 2.47 4.28 -10.60
CA VAL A 158 2.05 4.03 -9.20
C VAL A 158 1.99 2.52 -9.03
N ASP A 159 2.62 1.99 -7.97
CA ASP A 159 2.68 0.55 -7.65
C ASP A 159 3.12 -0.38 -8.82
N GLY A 160 3.90 0.17 -9.76
CA GLY A 160 4.40 -0.53 -10.95
C GLY A 160 3.40 -0.64 -12.11
N ARG A 161 2.29 0.12 -12.07
CA ARG A 161 1.29 0.25 -13.15
C ARG A 161 1.29 1.66 -13.72
N THR A 162 0.90 1.77 -14.99
CA THR A 162 1.10 2.97 -15.82
C THR A 162 -0.25 3.67 -16.09
N ILE A 163 -0.57 4.71 -15.32
CA ILE A 163 -1.68 5.66 -15.56
C ILE A 163 -1.38 6.44 -16.86
N ARG A 164 -2.40 6.89 -17.59
CA ARG A 164 -2.24 7.56 -18.90
C ARG A 164 -2.91 8.93 -18.93
N LEU A 165 -2.12 9.99 -19.08
CA LEU A 165 -2.67 11.30 -19.43
C LEU A 165 -3.03 11.32 -20.92
N GLY A 166 -4.33 11.41 -21.20
CA GLY A 166 -4.87 11.29 -22.55
C GLY A 166 -4.55 12.51 -23.41
N ALA A 167 -3.69 12.35 -24.41
CA ALA A 167 -3.73 13.23 -25.58
C ALA A 167 -4.73 12.63 -26.59
N LEU A 168 -5.88 13.28 -26.78
CA LEU A 168 -6.83 12.88 -27.84
C LEU A 168 -6.16 13.08 -29.21
N GLY A 169 -5.73 11.97 -29.81
CA GLY A 169 -5.16 11.91 -31.15
C GLY A 169 -6.21 12.09 -32.23
N VAL A 170 -6.78 13.30 -32.34
CA VAL A 170 -7.70 13.64 -33.44
C VAL A 170 -7.01 13.49 -34.79
N GLY A 171 -7.60 12.69 -35.67
CA GLY A 171 -7.02 12.32 -36.95
C GLY A 171 -7.01 13.45 -37.97
N GLY A 172 -6.01 14.34 -37.95
CA GLY A 172 -5.66 15.14 -39.13
C GLY A 172 -5.07 16.54 -38.91
N LEU A 173 -5.12 17.11 -37.71
CA LEU A 173 -4.59 18.45 -37.42
C LEU A 173 -3.39 18.41 -36.45
N PRO A 174 -2.47 19.39 -36.53
CA PRO A 174 -1.22 19.32 -35.79
C PRO A 174 -1.42 19.59 -34.29
N PHE A 175 -1.29 18.54 -33.49
CA PHE A 175 -0.84 18.54 -32.09
C PHE A 175 -1.20 19.82 -31.31
N VAL A 176 -2.48 19.92 -30.89
CA VAL A 176 -2.81 20.76 -29.73
C VAL A 176 -1.94 20.24 -28.57
N GLN A 177 -1.24 21.16 -27.90
CA GLN A 177 -0.33 20.80 -26.80
C GLN A 177 -1.09 19.98 -25.76
N PRO A 178 -0.50 18.91 -25.18
CA PRO A 178 -1.10 18.29 -24.02
C PRO A 178 -1.23 19.34 -22.91
N SER A 179 -2.42 19.46 -22.32
CA SER A 179 -2.56 20.16 -21.05
C SER A 179 -1.66 19.49 -20.02
N THR A 180 -1.01 20.33 -19.21
CA THR A 180 -0.05 19.90 -18.20
C THR A 180 -0.70 19.96 -16.84
N PHE A 181 -0.21 19.11 -15.92
CA PHE A 181 -0.26 19.46 -14.51
C PHE A 181 0.96 20.32 -14.22
N GLU A 182 0.80 21.40 -13.45
CA GLU A 182 1.89 22.28 -13.06
C GLU A 182 2.60 21.77 -11.81
N ASN A 183 1.91 21.02 -10.95
CA ASN A 183 2.41 20.58 -9.65
C ASN A 183 2.25 19.07 -9.45
N ALA A 184 3.13 18.50 -8.61
CA ALA A 184 3.01 17.12 -8.16
C ALA A 184 3.42 16.96 -6.69
N ILE A 185 2.67 16.15 -5.94
CA ILE A 185 2.95 15.78 -4.55
C ILE A 185 3.12 14.27 -4.48
N GLY A 186 4.26 13.81 -3.96
CA GLY A 186 4.63 12.41 -3.82
C GLY A 186 3.98 11.70 -2.62
N SER A 187 4.47 10.50 -2.36
CA SER A 187 3.97 9.52 -1.41
C SER A 187 4.75 9.55 -0.08
N ALA A 188 4.62 8.49 0.73
CA ALA A 188 5.45 8.24 1.91
C ALA A 188 6.59 7.23 1.63
N PHE A 189 7.04 7.14 0.37
CA PHE A 189 8.07 6.21 -0.12
C PHE A 189 9.01 6.87 -1.14
N ASP A 190 10.11 6.20 -1.51
CA ASP A 190 11.13 6.69 -2.45
C ASP A 190 10.54 7.07 -3.84
N ASP A 191 10.31 8.36 -4.09
CA ASP A 191 9.64 8.85 -5.31
C ASP A 191 10.59 9.37 -6.41
N ARG A 192 10.05 9.53 -7.63
CA ARG A 192 10.64 10.29 -8.74
C ARG A 192 9.62 11.26 -9.31
N LEU A 193 9.82 12.56 -9.11
CA LEU A 193 8.97 13.60 -9.69
C LEU A 193 9.78 14.44 -10.68
N VAL A 194 9.26 14.65 -11.88
CA VAL A 194 9.90 15.44 -12.95
C VAL A 194 8.91 16.48 -13.47
N GLY A 195 9.31 17.74 -13.46
CA GLY A 195 8.55 18.89 -13.94
C GLY A 195 8.48 18.99 -15.47
N ASN A 196 8.03 20.15 -15.94
CA ASN A 196 7.86 20.51 -17.34
C ASN A 196 8.70 21.75 -17.72
N GLU A 197 8.20 22.62 -18.61
CA GLU A 197 8.88 23.87 -19.00
C GLU A 197 8.27 25.12 -18.32
N PHE A 198 7.34 24.93 -17.38
CA PHE A 198 6.66 25.97 -16.59
C PHE A 198 7.06 25.91 -15.11
N ASP A 199 6.77 26.98 -14.35
CA ASP A 199 7.13 27.11 -12.93
C ASP A 199 6.42 26.06 -12.04
N ASN A 200 7.02 24.90 -11.80
CA ASN A 200 6.36 23.79 -11.09
C ASN A 200 6.51 23.82 -9.56
N ARG A 201 5.55 23.26 -8.83
CA ARG A 201 5.73 22.86 -7.42
C ARG A 201 5.78 21.34 -7.30
N LEU A 202 6.96 20.80 -6.98
CA LEU A 202 7.15 19.37 -6.74
C LEU A 202 7.46 19.12 -5.27
N ALA A 203 6.69 18.27 -4.60
CA ALA A 203 6.96 17.83 -3.23
C ALA A 203 7.19 16.32 -3.20
N GLY A 204 8.30 15.85 -2.63
CA GLY A 204 8.59 14.41 -2.45
C GLY A 204 7.68 13.83 -1.37
N GLY A 205 8.20 13.68 -0.16
CA GLY A 205 7.36 13.36 0.98
C GLY A 205 8.18 12.84 2.15
N ASP A 206 7.95 11.59 2.52
CA ASP A 206 8.89 10.81 3.33
C ASP A 206 9.52 9.77 2.39
N GLY A 207 10.84 9.77 2.17
CA GLY A 207 11.44 8.91 1.13
C GLY A 207 12.81 9.39 0.68
N ASN A 208 13.55 8.58 -0.09
CA ASN A 208 14.81 8.98 -0.72
C ASN A 208 14.55 9.54 -2.13
N ASP A 209 13.87 10.67 -2.17
CA ASP A 209 13.15 11.12 -3.36
C ASP A 209 14.04 11.74 -4.42
N ARG A 210 13.55 11.79 -5.67
CA ARG A 210 14.27 12.37 -6.80
C ARG A 210 13.42 13.38 -7.55
N LEU A 211 13.61 14.65 -7.25
CA LEU A 211 12.84 15.78 -7.79
C LEU A 211 13.66 16.48 -8.89
N PHE A 212 13.09 16.62 -10.08
CA PHE A 212 13.70 17.28 -11.24
C PHE A 212 12.76 18.41 -11.69
N GLY A 213 13.22 19.65 -11.75
CA GLY A 213 12.38 20.78 -12.19
C GLY A 213 12.30 20.95 -13.71
N GLU A 214 13.35 20.55 -14.43
CA GLU A 214 13.54 20.77 -15.87
C GLU A 214 13.61 22.24 -16.31
N GLY A 215 12.49 22.96 -16.48
CA GLY A 215 12.48 24.37 -16.91
C GLY A 215 11.40 25.18 -16.22
N GLY A 216 11.77 26.34 -15.65
CA GLY A 216 10.85 27.15 -14.86
C GLY A 216 11.53 27.73 -13.61
N ASN A 217 10.78 28.46 -12.79
CA ASN A 217 11.18 28.91 -11.45
C ASN A 217 10.71 27.93 -10.35
N ASP A 218 11.02 26.66 -10.51
CA ASP A 218 10.37 25.59 -9.73
C ASP A 218 10.62 25.68 -8.21
N THR A 219 9.63 25.19 -7.46
CA THR A 219 9.67 24.99 -6.01
C THR A 219 9.77 23.50 -5.71
N LEU A 220 10.99 23.02 -5.44
CA LEU A 220 11.26 21.62 -5.10
C LEU A 220 11.33 21.42 -3.58
N LEU A 221 10.43 20.60 -3.02
CA LEU A 221 10.28 20.33 -1.59
C LEU A 221 10.50 18.83 -1.31
N ALA A 222 11.75 18.41 -1.10
CA ALA A 222 12.06 16.98 -0.99
C ALA A 222 11.46 16.27 0.25
N GLY A 223 11.19 16.98 1.36
CA GLY A 223 10.62 16.35 2.55
C GLY A 223 11.66 15.66 3.44
N THR A 224 11.47 14.38 3.81
CA THR A 224 12.35 13.65 4.74
C THR A 224 13.02 12.40 4.16
N GLY A 225 14.34 12.47 3.96
CA GLY A 225 15.15 11.30 3.61
C GLY A 225 16.55 11.65 3.10
N THR A 226 17.02 10.89 2.09
CA THR A 226 18.29 11.18 1.38
C THR A 226 18.02 11.47 -0.09
N ASP A 227 17.74 12.73 -0.35
CA ASP A 227 17.01 13.15 -1.55
C ASP A 227 17.95 13.72 -2.62
N TYR A 228 17.50 13.65 -3.88
CA TYR A 228 18.19 14.16 -5.05
C TYR A 228 17.32 15.25 -5.71
N LEU A 229 17.79 16.50 -5.69
CA LEU A 229 17.08 17.64 -6.28
C LEU A 229 17.87 18.20 -7.47
N SER A 230 17.20 18.35 -8.62
CA SER A 230 17.78 18.86 -9.87
C SER A 230 16.85 19.88 -10.53
N GLY A 231 16.91 21.13 -10.08
CA GLY A 231 16.02 22.21 -10.52
C GLY A 231 16.26 22.79 -11.93
N GLY A 232 16.92 22.07 -12.83
CA GLY A 232 16.97 22.46 -14.24
C GLY A 232 17.43 23.91 -14.53
N ILE A 233 16.79 24.57 -15.50
CA ILE A 233 17.15 25.92 -15.95
C ILE A 233 16.17 26.99 -15.41
N GLN A 234 16.62 27.72 -14.37
CA GLN A 234 16.02 28.90 -13.71
C GLN A 234 15.35 28.72 -12.33
N THR A 235 15.46 27.57 -11.66
CA THR A 235 14.87 27.36 -10.32
C THR A 235 15.20 28.41 -9.24
N THR A 236 14.20 28.71 -8.41
CA THR A 236 14.37 29.39 -7.11
C THR A 236 14.13 28.44 -5.95
N LEU A 237 15.21 27.79 -5.48
CA LEU A 237 15.18 26.87 -4.33
C LEU A 237 14.68 27.57 -3.04
N HIS A 238 13.42 27.31 -2.65
CA HIS A 238 12.81 27.81 -1.41
C HIS A 238 12.85 26.75 -0.30
N GLU A 239 13.27 27.16 0.90
CA GLU A 239 13.37 26.36 2.15
C GLU A 239 14.05 24.98 2.09
N LEU A 240 15.39 25.02 2.11
CA LEU A 240 16.24 23.90 2.53
C LEU A 240 16.09 23.61 4.05
N THR A 241 15.25 22.66 4.43
CA THR A 241 15.26 22.08 5.78
C THR A 241 16.42 21.07 5.89
N LEU A 242 17.59 21.57 6.32
CA LEU A 242 18.87 20.86 6.28
C LEU A 242 18.92 19.57 7.13
N ASN A 243 18.61 18.42 6.50
CA ASN A 243 19.01 17.08 6.97
C ASN A 243 19.70 16.21 5.88
N SER A 244 19.60 16.54 4.59
CA SER A 244 20.13 15.76 3.45
C SER A 244 21.27 16.49 2.68
N THR A 245 21.94 15.78 1.75
CA THR A 245 23.21 16.21 1.12
C THR A 245 23.07 16.39 -0.39
N VAL A 246 23.25 17.61 -0.91
CA VAL A 246 22.97 17.97 -2.32
C VAL A 246 24.26 18.18 -3.16
N GLU A 247 24.30 17.62 -4.38
CA GLU A 247 25.28 17.96 -5.44
C GLU A 247 24.64 18.85 -6.52
N LEU A 248 25.35 19.88 -6.99
CA LEU A 248 24.87 20.82 -8.03
C LEU A 248 25.89 20.97 -9.17
N THR A 249 25.41 21.12 -10.41
CA THR A 249 26.22 21.37 -11.61
C THR A 249 25.77 22.66 -12.34
N PRO A 250 26.64 23.36 -13.11
CA PRO A 250 26.33 24.71 -13.64
C PRO A 250 26.21 24.79 -15.18
N VAL A 251 25.38 25.71 -15.72
CA VAL A 251 25.68 26.62 -16.88
C VAL A 251 24.61 27.75 -17.02
N ASP A 252 25.10 28.99 -17.08
CA ASP A 252 24.66 30.28 -17.70
C ASP A 252 23.17 30.70 -17.89
N ASN A 253 22.89 31.97 -17.51
CA ASN A 253 21.59 32.66 -17.50
C ASN A 253 21.46 33.82 -18.53
N PHE A 254 20.24 34.16 -18.93
CA PHE A 254 19.87 35.50 -19.43
C PHE A 254 18.75 36.12 -18.56
N LYS A 255 18.82 37.43 -18.27
CA LYS A 255 17.79 38.13 -17.48
C LYS A 255 17.49 39.53 -18.01
N LEU A 256 16.23 39.79 -18.39
CA LEU A 256 15.71 41.15 -18.58
C LEU A 256 15.10 41.66 -17.26
N ILE A 257 15.23 42.97 -17.00
CA ILE A 257 14.57 43.64 -15.87
C ILE A 257 13.96 44.95 -16.38
N PHE A 258 12.66 45.11 -16.18
CA PHE A 258 11.94 46.37 -16.40
C PHE A 258 11.66 47.05 -15.05
N GLU A 259 12.31 48.19 -14.78
CA GLU A 259 11.98 49.04 -13.63
C GLU A 259 11.21 50.28 -14.12
N SER A 260 9.92 50.38 -13.75
CA SER A 260 9.20 51.65 -13.82
C SER A 260 9.44 52.46 -12.54
N PHE A 261 9.63 53.77 -12.67
CA PHE A 261 9.98 54.65 -11.54
C PHE A 261 9.01 55.83 -11.45
N ASP A 262 8.04 55.75 -10.53
CA ASP A 262 7.22 56.89 -10.12
C ASP A 262 7.76 57.53 -8.83
N PRO A 263 8.35 58.75 -8.90
CA PRO A 263 8.81 59.46 -7.73
C PRO A 263 7.66 60.20 -7.04
N GLY A 264 6.86 59.48 -6.26
CA GLY A 264 5.84 60.09 -5.42
C GLY A 264 6.43 61.09 -4.41
N GLY A 265 6.08 62.38 -4.51
CA GLY A 265 6.40 63.36 -3.46
C GLY A 265 6.58 64.83 -3.86
N ASP A 266 5.46 65.55 -3.98
CA ASP A 266 5.31 66.96 -3.55
C ASP A 266 6.15 68.06 -4.25
N GLN A 267 5.60 68.70 -5.31
CA GLN A 267 5.61 70.16 -5.52
C GLN A 267 4.61 70.63 -6.62
N ALA A 268 4.28 71.92 -6.60
CA ALA A 268 3.21 72.60 -7.36
C ALA A 268 3.48 72.78 -8.90
N PRO A 269 2.47 73.15 -9.72
CA PRO A 269 2.40 72.75 -11.13
C PRO A 269 3.17 73.65 -12.10
N GLY A 270 3.82 73.05 -13.11
CA GLY A 270 4.33 73.81 -14.26
C GLY A 270 5.56 73.29 -15.04
N SER A 271 5.78 71.99 -15.19
CA SER A 271 6.73 71.44 -16.18
C SER A 271 6.48 69.95 -16.43
N GLY A 272 6.47 69.50 -17.68
CA GLY A 272 6.18 68.10 -18.03
C GLY A 272 7.25 67.11 -17.56
N THR A 273 6.81 65.95 -17.08
CA THR A 273 7.64 64.79 -16.77
C THR A 273 8.02 64.03 -18.04
N SER A 274 9.13 63.29 -18.01
CA SER A 274 9.57 62.40 -19.10
C SER A 274 9.91 61.04 -18.50
N ALA A 275 9.42 59.96 -19.12
CA ALA A 275 9.77 58.61 -18.74
C ALA A 275 11.24 58.29 -19.12
N ARG A 276 11.85 57.37 -18.38
CA ARG A 276 13.14 56.74 -18.73
C ARG A 276 12.90 55.25 -18.91
N VAL A 277 13.52 54.67 -19.94
CA VAL A 277 13.63 53.22 -20.08
C VAL A 277 15.11 52.86 -19.99
N ARG A 278 15.44 51.91 -19.13
CA ARG A 278 16.79 51.35 -18.97
C ARG A 278 16.78 49.94 -19.53
N VAL A 279 17.77 49.64 -20.38
CA VAL A 279 18.04 48.27 -20.85
C VAL A 279 19.49 47.96 -20.53
N SER A 280 19.70 46.82 -19.89
CA SER A 280 21.01 46.28 -19.53
C SER A 280 21.12 44.86 -20.09
N PHE A 281 22.30 44.49 -20.55
CA PHE A 281 22.63 43.11 -20.91
C PHE A 281 24.08 42.82 -20.50
N ASP A 282 24.29 41.62 -19.96
CA ASP A 282 25.60 41.08 -19.59
C ASP A 282 25.96 39.94 -20.55
N ILE A 283 27.25 39.82 -20.90
CA ILE A 283 27.77 38.74 -21.74
C ILE A 283 28.89 38.03 -20.98
N PHE A 284 28.74 36.72 -20.80
CA PHE A 284 29.76 35.82 -20.25
C PHE A 284 30.23 34.83 -21.34
N THR A 285 31.52 34.49 -21.34
CA THR A 285 32.11 33.56 -22.34
C THR A 285 33.18 32.67 -21.71
N ASN A 286 32.89 31.37 -21.59
CA ASN A 286 33.73 30.44 -20.82
C ASN A 286 34.21 29.20 -21.61
N ASN A 287 34.73 29.34 -22.85
CA ASN A 287 35.98 28.66 -23.25
C ASN A 287 36.52 29.01 -24.65
N SER A 288 37.78 28.62 -24.88
CA SER A 288 38.59 28.96 -26.05
C SER A 288 38.17 28.28 -27.36
N ALA A 289 37.23 28.89 -28.09
CA ALA A 289 37.05 28.72 -29.53
C ALA A 289 36.94 30.10 -30.20
N SER A 290 37.44 30.25 -31.43
CA SER A 290 37.53 31.55 -32.09
C SER A 290 36.16 32.06 -32.56
N ILE A 291 35.70 33.16 -31.97
CA ILE A 291 34.50 33.88 -32.43
C ILE A 291 34.84 34.60 -33.75
N SER A 292 34.27 34.17 -34.88
CA SER A 292 34.31 34.93 -36.13
C SER A 292 33.05 35.77 -36.26
N GLU A 293 33.19 37.07 -36.01
CA GLU A 293 32.29 38.17 -36.45
C GLU A 293 30.79 37.84 -36.60
N THR A 294 30.09 37.56 -35.50
CA THR A 294 28.62 37.64 -35.48
C THR A 294 28.20 39.09 -35.29
N THR A 295 27.49 39.66 -36.26
CA THR A 295 27.01 41.06 -36.20
C THR A 295 25.56 41.08 -35.73
N PHE A 296 25.28 41.78 -34.63
CA PHE A 296 23.92 41.95 -34.10
C PHE A 296 23.32 43.27 -34.60
N PHE A 297 22.05 43.23 -35.00
CA PHE A 297 21.26 44.40 -35.36
C PHE A 297 20.22 44.66 -34.28
N LEU A 298 20.07 45.92 -33.88
CA LEU A 298 19.04 46.37 -32.94
C LEU A 298 18.30 47.56 -33.56
N THR A 299 17.03 47.35 -33.90
CA THR A 299 16.15 48.40 -34.39
C THR A 299 15.04 48.64 -33.37
N VAL A 300 14.93 49.86 -32.87
CA VAL A 300 13.84 50.27 -31.96
C VAL A 300 12.92 51.21 -32.74
N SER A 301 11.64 50.85 -32.85
CA SER A 301 10.60 51.67 -33.47
C SER A 301 9.69 52.24 -32.39
N VAL A 302 9.37 53.54 -32.49
CA VAL A 302 8.34 54.19 -31.67
C VAL A 302 7.48 55.01 -32.62
N ASN A 303 6.19 54.67 -32.71
CA ASN A 303 5.18 55.34 -33.54
C ASN A 303 5.64 55.62 -34.99
N GLY A 304 6.15 54.59 -35.67
CA GLY A 304 6.42 54.61 -37.11
C GLY A 304 7.71 55.31 -37.56
N PHE A 305 8.53 55.84 -36.65
CA PHE A 305 9.87 56.33 -36.99
C PHE A 305 10.91 55.23 -36.77
N ILE A 306 11.48 54.74 -37.88
CA ILE A 306 12.66 53.86 -37.89
C ILE A 306 13.92 54.73 -37.88
N SER A 307 14.84 54.45 -36.95
CA SER A 307 16.22 54.96 -37.01
C SER A 307 17.21 53.79 -36.92
N ASP A 308 17.82 53.44 -38.05
CA ASP A 308 18.88 52.43 -38.10
C ASP A 308 20.15 52.96 -37.44
N PHE A 309 20.59 52.31 -36.36
CA PHE A 309 21.86 52.62 -35.70
C PHE A 309 22.98 51.71 -36.22
N PHE A 310 23.85 52.27 -37.06
CA PHE A 310 25.02 51.57 -37.58
C PHE A 310 26.18 51.58 -36.56
N PHE A 311 26.63 50.40 -36.14
CA PHE A 311 27.85 50.24 -35.32
C PHE A 311 29.02 49.69 -36.14
N ASP A 312 29.61 50.57 -36.95
CA ASP A 312 31.00 50.43 -37.43
C ASP A 312 31.94 50.65 -36.23
N GLY A 313 32.97 49.81 -36.08
CA GLY A 313 33.95 49.88 -35.00
C GLY A 313 34.86 51.14 -34.99
N ASN A 314 34.65 52.13 -35.85
CA ASN A 314 35.49 53.32 -35.96
C ASN A 314 34.74 54.67 -35.95
N ASN A 315 34.87 55.38 -34.82
CA ASN A 315 34.76 56.83 -34.61
C ASN A 315 33.38 57.52 -34.43
N THR A 316 33.07 57.74 -33.14
CA THR A 316 32.70 59.05 -32.54
C THR A 316 31.50 59.84 -33.10
N SER A 317 30.39 59.89 -32.36
CA SER A 317 29.94 61.13 -31.67
C SER A 317 28.89 60.91 -30.56
N PHE A 318 29.06 61.59 -29.43
CA PHE A 318 28.06 61.97 -28.40
C PHE A 318 27.03 60.93 -27.87
N LEU A 319 27.45 60.18 -26.83
CA LEU A 319 26.74 60.12 -25.54
C LEU A 319 27.78 59.81 -24.42
N GLU A 320 27.47 60.07 -23.14
CA GLU A 320 28.49 60.09 -22.07
C GLU A 320 29.12 58.71 -21.77
N TYR A 321 30.45 58.67 -21.80
CA TYR A 321 31.26 57.47 -21.55
C TYR A 321 31.69 57.43 -20.06
N ARG A 322 31.41 56.34 -19.34
CA ARG A 322 32.01 56.08 -18.02
C ARG A 322 32.53 54.64 -17.92
N GLU A 323 33.75 54.47 -18.40
CA GLU A 323 34.52 53.25 -18.27
C GLU A 323 35.01 53.05 -16.82
N VAL A 324 34.78 51.87 -16.24
CA VAL A 324 35.42 51.42 -15.00
C VAL A 324 36.02 50.04 -15.24
N VAL A 325 37.34 50.00 -15.44
CA VAL A 325 38.11 48.75 -15.57
C VAL A 325 38.57 48.31 -14.19
N ALA A 326 38.33 47.04 -13.85
CA ALA A 326 39.02 46.33 -12.79
C ALA A 326 39.54 44.99 -13.33
N THR A 327 40.83 44.72 -13.14
CA THR A 327 41.52 43.53 -13.68
C THR A 327 41.73 42.48 -12.61
N GLY A 328 41.26 41.25 -12.85
CA GLY A 328 41.50 40.06 -12.02
C GLY A 328 41.29 38.79 -12.85
N THR A 329 42.01 37.72 -12.53
CA THR A 329 41.96 36.45 -13.27
C THR A 329 40.74 35.60 -12.91
N ASP A 330 40.21 34.89 -13.92
CA ASP A 330 38.95 34.14 -13.97
C ASP A 330 37.66 34.99 -13.97
N GLY A 331 36.87 34.87 -15.05
CA GLY A 331 35.49 35.36 -15.14
C GLY A 331 35.28 36.88 -15.13
N ALA A 332 35.89 37.63 -16.04
CA ALA A 332 35.66 39.09 -16.13
C ALA A 332 34.29 39.44 -16.74
N ILE A 333 33.46 40.17 -15.99
CA ILE A 333 32.14 40.67 -16.38
C ILE A 333 32.27 41.83 -17.37
N PHE A 334 31.52 41.79 -18.49
CA PHE A 334 31.32 42.94 -19.39
C PHE A 334 29.88 43.46 -19.32
N ALA A 335 29.58 44.26 -18.30
CA ALA A 335 28.31 44.99 -18.20
C ALA A 335 28.33 46.24 -19.09
N LYS A 336 27.31 46.40 -19.95
CA LYS A 336 27.17 47.59 -20.81
C LYS A 336 25.75 48.14 -20.75
N THR A 337 25.59 49.23 -20.00
CA THR A 337 24.28 49.89 -19.78
C THR A 337 24.02 50.98 -20.81
N PHE A 338 22.78 51.05 -21.31
CA PHE A 338 22.32 52.16 -22.16
C PHE A 338 21.06 52.80 -21.52
N ASP A 339 21.11 54.11 -21.26
CA ASP A 339 19.93 54.89 -20.85
C ASP A 339 19.30 55.53 -22.11
N LEU A 340 18.10 55.11 -22.51
CA LEU A 340 17.34 55.76 -23.59
C LEU A 340 16.45 56.86 -23.00
N ILE A 341 16.77 58.12 -23.31
CA ILE A 341 15.98 59.28 -22.89
C ILE A 341 15.16 59.79 -24.08
N VAL A 342 13.84 59.61 -24.04
CA VAL A 342 12.90 60.14 -25.03
C VAL A 342 12.21 61.38 -24.44
N PRO A 343 12.57 62.61 -24.85
CA PRO A 343 11.99 63.82 -24.27
C PRO A 343 10.55 64.03 -24.77
N GLY A 344 9.59 64.13 -23.86
CA GLY A 344 8.22 64.57 -24.16
C GLY A 344 7.17 63.48 -24.43
N LEU A 345 7.46 62.21 -24.13
CA LEU A 345 6.43 61.15 -24.18
C LEU A 345 5.39 61.36 -23.06
N VAL A 346 4.14 61.64 -23.45
CA VAL A 346 2.98 61.65 -22.54
C VAL A 346 2.23 60.34 -22.72
N LEU A 347 2.19 59.51 -21.68
CA LEU A 347 1.47 58.25 -21.69
C LEU A 347 -0.04 58.51 -21.58
N GLY A 348 -0.75 58.37 -22.69
CA GLY A 348 -2.17 58.00 -22.70
C GLY A 348 -2.29 56.47 -22.74
N ALA A 349 -3.34 55.92 -22.12
CA ALA A 349 -3.60 54.49 -22.13
C ALA A 349 -3.66 53.93 -23.58
N SER A 350 -3.22 52.68 -23.75
CA SER A 350 -3.13 51.94 -25.02
C SER A 350 -2.05 52.44 -25.99
N ASN A 351 -0.79 52.05 -25.73
CA ASN A 351 0.29 52.00 -26.74
C ASN A 351 1.20 50.79 -26.44
N ALA A 352 1.39 49.89 -27.39
CA ALA A 352 2.32 48.76 -27.29
C ALA A 352 3.73 49.12 -27.77
N ILE A 353 4.77 48.53 -27.17
CA ILE A 353 6.17 48.67 -27.60
C ILE A 353 6.62 47.32 -28.20
N GLY A 354 6.81 47.28 -29.52
CA GLY A 354 7.35 46.11 -30.21
C GLY A 354 8.88 46.15 -30.30
N ILE A 355 9.54 45.04 -29.92
CA ILE A 355 10.97 44.81 -30.14
C ILE A 355 11.11 43.50 -30.93
N GLN A 356 11.81 43.53 -32.07
CA GLN A 356 12.14 42.33 -32.86
C GLN A 356 13.65 42.15 -32.93
N ILE A 357 14.10 40.90 -32.78
CA ILE A 357 15.49 40.48 -32.91
C ILE A 357 15.56 39.43 -34.03
N PHE A 358 16.39 39.67 -35.04
CA PHE A 358 16.66 38.69 -36.11
C PHE A 358 18.06 38.08 -35.93
N ALA A 359 18.13 36.75 -35.88
CA ALA A 359 19.36 36.01 -36.08
C ALA A 359 19.31 35.35 -37.47
N ASN A 360 20.18 35.77 -38.40
CA ASN A 360 20.19 35.24 -39.76
C ASN A 360 21.26 34.14 -39.93
N ASN A 361 20.81 32.90 -40.14
CA ASN A 361 21.61 31.84 -40.75
C ASN A 361 21.06 31.59 -42.17
N ASN A 362 21.85 31.91 -43.20
CA ASN A 362 21.42 31.84 -44.60
C ASN A 362 21.08 30.41 -45.07
N TYR A 363 19.85 30.17 -45.53
CA TYR A 363 19.57 29.58 -46.85
C TYR A 363 18.09 29.75 -47.27
N ASP A 364 17.86 30.29 -48.49
CA ASP A 364 16.67 30.25 -49.40
C ASP A 364 15.29 29.72 -48.92
N ASP A 365 14.13 30.26 -49.31
CA ASP A 365 13.77 31.34 -50.28
C ASP A 365 12.33 31.86 -49.99
N SER A 366 11.95 33.00 -50.57
CA SER A 366 10.57 33.51 -50.80
C SER A 366 9.59 33.51 -49.60
N ALA A 367 9.45 34.57 -48.80
CA ALA A 367 8.88 35.89 -49.11
C ALA A 367 7.39 35.91 -49.54
N SER A 368 6.51 36.21 -48.57
CA SER A 368 5.19 36.82 -48.78
C SER A 368 4.89 37.82 -47.65
N THR A 369 4.50 39.04 -48.02
CA THR A 369 4.24 40.17 -47.11
C THR A 369 2.78 40.61 -47.21
N VAL A 370 2.10 40.88 -46.09
CA VAL A 370 0.90 41.74 -46.04
C VAL A 370 0.94 42.64 -44.79
N PHE A 371 0.50 43.89 -44.95
CA PHE A 371 0.35 44.93 -43.92
C PHE A 371 -1.14 45.22 -43.67
N VAL A 372 -1.54 45.40 -42.41
CA VAL A 372 -2.56 46.36 -41.92
C VAL A 372 -2.27 46.61 -40.42
N SER A 373 -2.56 47.74 -39.76
CA SER A 373 -3.09 49.07 -40.12
C SER A 373 -2.16 50.14 -39.46
N ASP A 374 -2.42 51.45 -39.33
CA ASP A 374 -3.48 52.39 -39.76
C ASP A 374 -2.80 53.73 -40.14
N LEU A 375 -3.50 54.62 -40.83
CA LEU A 375 -3.23 56.06 -40.71
C LEU A 375 -4.47 56.94 -40.99
N LEU A 376 -5.14 57.43 -39.94
CA LEU A 376 -5.94 58.67 -40.04
C LEU A 376 -5.76 59.64 -38.87
N ALA A 377 -5.08 60.77 -39.14
CA ALA A 377 -5.76 62.08 -39.23
C ALA A 377 -4.78 63.29 -39.22
N GLN A 378 -4.76 64.07 -40.31
CA GLN A 378 -4.83 65.53 -40.18
C GLN A 378 -5.36 66.24 -41.44
N GLN A 379 -6.02 67.37 -41.22
CA GLN A 379 -6.94 68.02 -42.16
C GLN A 379 -6.28 68.80 -43.32
N PHE A 380 -6.93 68.81 -44.48
CA PHE A 380 -7.13 70.05 -45.26
C PHE A 380 -8.46 70.00 -46.03
N THR A 381 -9.03 71.16 -46.40
CA THR A 381 -10.42 71.30 -46.89
C THR A 381 -10.50 71.88 -48.31
N VAL A 382 -11.63 71.65 -49.01
CA VAL A 382 -12.08 72.22 -50.31
C VAL A 382 -11.46 71.49 -51.54
N ASP A 383 -12.18 71.04 -52.59
CA ASP A 383 -13.41 71.56 -53.22
C ASP A 383 -14.36 70.51 -53.89
N SER A 384 -15.65 70.87 -53.96
CA SER A 384 -16.71 70.53 -54.95
C SER A 384 -17.04 69.09 -55.43
N SER A 385 -18.33 68.73 -55.25
CA SER A 385 -19.19 67.78 -56.02
C SER A 385 -18.83 66.29 -55.98
N VAL A 386 -19.76 65.35 -55.78
CA VAL A 386 -21.23 65.33 -56.04
C VAL A 386 -22.02 64.87 -54.79
N THR A 387 -23.33 65.14 -54.74
CA THR A 387 -24.26 64.65 -53.71
C THR A 387 -24.63 63.17 -53.92
N PRO A 388 -24.75 62.34 -52.86
CA PRO A 388 -25.40 61.04 -53.01
C PRO A 388 -26.87 61.24 -53.40
N PHE A 389 -27.39 60.34 -54.23
CA PHE A 389 -28.82 60.17 -54.43
C PHE A 389 -29.23 58.93 -53.64
N SER A 390 -30.32 59.02 -52.88
CA SER A 390 -30.91 57.84 -52.24
C SER A 390 -31.69 57.01 -53.28
N GLY A 391 -31.41 55.71 -53.36
CA GLY A 391 -32.18 54.72 -54.09
C GLY A 391 -31.32 53.76 -54.92
N ASN A 392 -31.79 52.52 -55.00
CA ASN A 392 -31.20 51.35 -55.66
C ASN A 392 -30.37 51.67 -56.93
N ASP A 393 -29.05 51.67 -56.79
CA ASP A 393 -28.06 51.93 -57.82
C ASP A 393 -27.33 50.63 -58.27
N THR A 394 -26.57 50.71 -59.37
CA THR A 394 -25.74 49.60 -59.86
C THR A 394 -24.38 50.11 -60.29
N LEU A 395 -23.32 49.64 -59.61
CA LEU A 395 -21.95 50.08 -59.76
C LEU A 395 -21.10 48.93 -60.33
N ASP A 396 -20.33 49.16 -61.40
CA ASP A 396 -19.47 48.15 -62.04
C ASP A 396 -18.02 48.63 -62.00
N GLY A 397 -17.11 47.83 -61.42
CA GLY A 397 -15.67 48.12 -61.33
C GLY A 397 -14.97 48.26 -62.69
N GLY A 398 -15.58 47.72 -63.75
CA GLY A 398 -15.23 47.96 -65.14
C GLY A 398 -14.36 46.87 -65.77
N ALA A 399 -14.71 46.48 -66.99
CA ALA A 399 -14.22 45.26 -67.63
C ALA A 399 -12.77 45.26 -68.18
N ASN A 400 -11.84 46.10 -67.71
CA ASN A 400 -10.46 46.16 -68.23
C ASN A 400 -9.44 46.56 -67.15
N GLY A 401 -8.83 45.57 -66.48
CA GLY A 401 -7.93 45.75 -65.34
C GLY A 401 -6.80 46.76 -65.53
N ALA A 402 -6.94 47.91 -64.86
CA ALA A 402 -5.88 48.89 -64.59
C ALA A 402 -6.31 49.95 -63.55
N GLY A 403 -6.86 49.55 -62.40
CA GLY A 403 -7.10 50.46 -61.28
C GLY A 403 -8.05 49.92 -60.21
N VAL A 404 -7.66 50.08 -58.95
CA VAL A 404 -8.52 49.93 -57.75
C VAL A 404 -9.72 50.86 -57.89
N THR A 405 -10.94 50.31 -58.01
CA THR A 405 -12.17 51.10 -58.01
C THR A 405 -12.81 51.05 -56.62
N THR A 406 -13.07 52.21 -56.02
CA THR A 406 -13.92 52.29 -54.82
C THR A 406 -15.36 52.55 -55.23
N MET A 407 -16.24 51.61 -54.95
CA MET A 407 -17.69 51.68 -55.22
C MET A 407 -18.42 51.96 -53.91
N ARG A 408 -19.41 52.86 -53.94
CA ARG A 408 -20.19 53.33 -52.77
C ARG A 408 -21.63 53.62 -53.20
N GLY A 409 -22.60 53.04 -52.51
CA GLY A 409 -24.00 53.03 -52.91
C GLY A 409 -24.77 54.20 -52.34
N SER A 410 -24.73 54.33 -51.00
CA SER A 410 -25.65 55.18 -50.18
C SER A 410 -27.02 54.50 -49.99
N ASP A 411 -27.95 55.15 -49.26
CA ASP A 411 -29.23 54.53 -48.90
C ASP A 411 -30.08 54.05 -50.11
N GLY A 412 -30.26 52.73 -50.25
CA GLY A 412 -30.94 51.99 -51.34
C GLY A 412 -30.57 50.49 -51.35
N ASP A 413 -31.32 49.61 -52.02
CA ASP A 413 -30.84 48.22 -52.24
C ASP A 413 -29.97 48.18 -53.53
N ASP A 414 -28.65 48.15 -53.36
CA ASP A 414 -27.66 48.43 -54.39
C ASP A 414 -26.98 47.17 -54.94
N THR A 415 -26.35 47.29 -56.12
CA THR A 415 -25.68 46.15 -56.79
C THR A 415 -24.26 46.49 -57.27
N TYR A 416 -23.29 45.72 -56.79
CA TYR A 416 -21.86 45.87 -57.02
C TYR A 416 -21.29 44.80 -57.93
N ILE A 417 -20.89 45.15 -59.15
CA ILE A 417 -20.23 44.21 -60.08
C ILE A 417 -18.71 44.30 -59.89
N VAL A 418 -18.15 43.35 -59.15
CA VAL A 418 -16.72 43.25 -58.81
C VAL A 418 -16.00 42.34 -59.81
N ARG A 419 -14.88 42.80 -60.38
CA ARG A 419 -14.11 42.09 -61.43
C ARG A 419 -12.61 42.01 -61.19
N ASP A 420 -12.10 42.71 -60.16
CA ASP A 420 -10.71 42.68 -59.73
C ASP A 420 -10.70 42.55 -58.19
N ALA A 421 -9.84 41.69 -57.65
CA ALA A 421 -9.74 41.49 -56.20
C ALA A 421 -9.23 42.75 -55.45
N ALA A 422 -8.73 43.74 -56.20
CA ALA A 422 -8.34 45.04 -55.68
C ALA A 422 -9.47 46.10 -55.70
N ASP A 423 -10.66 45.78 -56.21
CA ASP A 423 -11.83 46.66 -56.11
C ASP A 423 -12.38 46.68 -54.67
N LEU A 424 -12.84 47.85 -54.22
CA LEU A 424 -13.29 48.09 -52.85
C LEU A 424 -14.75 48.54 -52.84
N VAL A 425 -15.65 47.68 -52.35
CA VAL A 425 -17.03 48.03 -52.01
C VAL A 425 -17.03 48.67 -50.61
N GLN A 426 -17.81 49.74 -50.43
CA GLN A 426 -17.90 50.50 -49.18
C GLN A 426 -19.33 50.97 -48.93
N GLU A 427 -19.99 50.35 -47.95
CA GLU A 427 -21.33 50.74 -47.47
C GLU A 427 -21.35 51.17 -46.00
N ASN A 428 -22.50 51.70 -45.58
CA ASN A 428 -22.85 51.91 -44.18
C ASN A 428 -23.89 50.86 -43.76
N ALA A 429 -23.90 50.48 -42.48
CA ALA A 429 -24.95 49.61 -41.96
C ALA A 429 -26.33 50.28 -42.01
N ASP A 430 -27.38 49.46 -42.18
CA ASP A 430 -28.80 49.83 -42.25
C ASP A 430 -29.25 50.65 -43.49
N ASP A 431 -28.41 50.79 -44.52
CA ASP A 431 -28.73 51.61 -45.71
C ASP A 431 -29.54 50.85 -46.81
N GLY A 432 -29.55 49.51 -46.82
CA GLY A 432 -30.10 48.71 -47.93
C GLY A 432 -30.29 47.21 -47.70
N THR A 433 -30.32 46.46 -48.80
CA THR A 433 -30.14 45.00 -48.86
C THR A 433 -29.31 44.71 -50.09
N ASP A 434 -28.00 44.75 -49.92
CA ASP A 434 -27.06 45.05 -50.99
C ASP A 434 -26.47 43.78 -51.60
N THR A 435 -26.08 43.84 -52.87
CA THR A 435 -25.68 42.64 -53.63
C THR A 435 -24.35 42.82 -54.34
N VAL A 436 -23.34 42.01 -54.01
CA VAL A 436 -22.15 41.83 -54.86
C VAL A 436 -22.42 40.77 -55.92
N GLN A 437 -22.07 41.07 -57.16
CA GLN A 437 -22.02 40.13 -58.28
C GLN A 437 -20.58 40.05 -58.80
N THR A 438 -20.03 38.84 -58.96
CA THR A 438 -18.61 38.72 -59.30
C THR A 438 -18.24 37.48 -60.14
N ASP A 439 -17.15 37.59 -60.89
CA ASP A 439 -16.55 36.51 -61.69
C ASP A 439 -15.20 36.01 -61.11
N ILE A 440 -14.90 36.35 -59.85
CA ILE A 440 -13.75 35.90 -59.05
C ILE A 440 -14.20 35.41 -57.67
N SER A 441 -13.35 34.69 -56.94
CA SER A 441 -13.62 34.39 -55.52
C SER A 441 -13.64 35.68 -54.69
N TYR A 442 -14.59 35.83 -53.78
CA TYR A 442 -14.82 37.08 -53.07
C TYR A 442 -15.34 36.88 -51.65
N THR A 443 -14.89 37.77 -50.75
CA THR A 443 -15.38 37.88 -49.37
C THR A 443 -16.16 39.18 -49.25
N LEU A 444 -17.40 39.12 -48.75
CA LEU A 444 -18.22 40.31 -48.56
C LEU A 444 -17.57 41.28 -47.56
N PRO A 445 -17.51 42.59 -47.86
CA PRO A 445 -17.13 43.57 -46.86
C PRO A 445 -18.25 43.72 -45.82
N PHE A 446 -17.93 44.36 -44.69
CA PHE A 446 -18.93 44.75 -43.69
C PHE A 446 -20.09 45.57 -44.32
N ALA A 447 -21.32 45.29 -43.87
CA ALA A 447 -22.57 45.93 -44.32
C ALA A 447 -22.97 45.64 -45.79
N VAL A 448 -22.85 44.39 -46.24
CA VAL A 448 -23.44 43.90 -47.51
C VAL A 448 -23.98 42.50 -47.28
N GLU A 449 -25.21 42.21 -47.72
CA GLU A 449 -25.90 40.96 -47.37
C GLU A 449 -25.84 39.88 -48.46
N ASN A 450 -25.80 40.22 -49.75
CA ASN A 450 -25.93 39.22 -50.82
C ASN A 450 -24.65 39.09 -51.67
N LEU A 451 -24.28 37.86 -52.00
CA LEU A 451 -23.18 37.54 -52.93
C LEU A 451 -23.70 36.62 -54.05
N ILE A 452 -23.40 36.94 -55.31
CA ILE A 452 -23.77 36.13 -56.47
C ILE A 452 -22.53 35.90 -57.35
N LEU A 453 -22.18 34.63 -57.54
CA LEU A 453 -21.07 34.21 -58.40
C LEU A 453 -21.58 34.00 -59.84
N LEU A 454 -20.92 34.61 -60.84
CA LEU A 454 -21.43 34.72 -62.22
C LEU A 454 -20.65 33.91 -63.28
N ALA A 455 -19.57 33.22 -62.91
CA ALA A 455 -18.70 32.49 -63.83
C ALA A 455 -18.96 30.97 -63.82
N ASP A 456 -18.70 30.27 -64.92
CA ASP A 456 -18.65 28.78 -64.94
C ASP A 456 -17.28 28.28 -64.43
N ALA A 457 -16.84 28.75 -63.26
CA ALA A 457 -15.52 28.50 -62.70
C ALA A 457 -15.60 28.17 -61.21
N ASN A 458 -14.68 27.33 -60.73
CA ASN A 458 -14.54 27.00 -59.33
C ASN A 458 -14.02 28.25 -58.57
N ILE A 459 -14.95 29.08 -58.09
CA ILE A 459 -14.70 30.30 -57.33
C ILE A 459 -15.53 30.27 -56.06
N ASN A 460 -14.99 30.82 -54.97
CA ASN A 460 -15.54 30.67 -53.63
C ASN A 460 -16.22 31.97 -53.17
N GLY A 461 -17.27 31.82 -52.36
CA GLY A 461 -17.94 32.92 -51.69
C GLY A 461 -17.70 32.85 -50.19
N THR A 462 -17.48 34.00 -49.56
CA THR A 462 -17.43 34.14 -48.10
C THR A 462 -18.25 35.36 -47.71
N GLY A 463 -19.12 35.22 -46.73
CA GLY A 463 -19.92 36.32 -46.21
C GLY A 463 -19.21 37.12 -45.11
N ASN A 464 -20.01 37.69 -44.21
CA ASN A 464 -19.62 38.56 -43.10
C ASN A 464 -20.50 38.30 -41.86
N ASP A 465 -20.45 39.18 -40.86
CA ASP A 465 -21.19 39.02 -39.59
C ASP A 465 -22.70 39.40 -39.68
N LEU A 466 -23.34 39.23 -40.84
CA LEU A 466 -24.76 39.49 -41.09
C LEU A 466 -25.42 38.28 -41.72
N ASN A 467 -26.76 38.16 -41.59
CA ASN A 467 -27.56 37.19 -42.32
C ASN A 467 -27.41 37.35 -43.85
N ASN A 468 -26.54 36.56 -44.46
CA ASN A 468 -26.11 36.66 -45.84
C ASN A 468 -26.89 35.73 -46.78
N VAL A 469 -27.04 36.10 -48.05
CA VAL A 469 -27.51 35.19 -49.11
C VAL A 469 -26.42 35.02 -50.15
N ILE A 470 -25.78 33.85 -50.14
CA ILE A 470 -24.65 33.53 -51.00
C ILE A 470 -25.11 32.54 -52.06
N THR A 471 -25.14 32.98 -53.32
CA THR A 471 -25.47 32.16 -54.49
C THR A 471 -24.22 31.88 -55.31
N GLY A 472 -23.84 30.60 -55.37
CA GLY A 472 -22.79 30.06 -56.23
C GLY A 472 -23.21 29.95 -57.69
N ASN A 473 -22.47 29.14 -58.45
CA ASN A 473 -22.51 29.12 -59.91
C ASN A 473 -22.69 27.71 -60.52
N ASN A 474 -21.91 27.35 -61.55
CA ASN A 474 -21.97 26.05 -62.26
C ASN A 474 -20.67 25.22 -62.16
N GLY A 475 -19.70 25.67 -61.37
CA GLY A 475 -18.49 24.92 -61.03
C GLY A 475 -18.42 24.67 -59.52
N ASP A 476 -17.52 23.80 -59.07
CA ASP A 476 -17.40 23.42 -57.66
C ASP A 476 -17.02 24.65 -56.80
N ASN A 477 -17.90 25.09 -55.90
CA ASN A 477 -17.74 26.29 -55.06
C ASN A 477 -17.59 25.90 -53.58
N VAL A 478 -16.78 26.67 -52.83
CA VAL A 478 -16.87 26.70 -51.36
C VAL A 478 -17.63 27.96 -50.96
N LEU A 479 -18.75 27.80 -50.27
CA LEU A 479 -19.61 28.86 -49.78
C LEU A 479 -19.56 28.88 -48.25
N LEU A 480 -19.02 29.97 -47.70
CA LEU A 480 -18.81 30.19 -46.28
C LEU A 480 -19.73 31.32 -45.83
N GLY A 481 -20.56 31.10 -44.82
CA GLY A 481 -21.57 32.06 -44.37
C GLY A 481 -20.93 33.23 -43.64
N GLY A 482 -20.61 33.02 -42.37
CA GLY A 482 -20.19 34.07 -41.46
C GLY A 482 -21.06 33.98 -40.20
N PHE A 483 -20.95 34.96 -39.30
CA PHE A 483 -21.88 34.99 -38.16
C PHE A 483 -23.23 35.54 -38.63
N GLY A 484 -24.32 34.85 -38.32
CA GLY A 484 -25.65 35.22 -38.82
C GLY A 484 -26.45 33.99 -39.22
N ASN A 485 -27.72 34.18 -39.53
CA ASN A 485 -28.57 33.12 -40.09
C ASN A 485 -28.55 33.26 -41.62
N ASP A 486 -27.72 32.47 -42.29
CA ASP A 486 -27.40 32.66 -43.70
C ASP A 486 -28.23 31.77 -44.63
N THR A 487 -28.11 32.02 -45.93
CA THR A 487 -28.68 31.18 -46.97
C THR A 487 -27.63 30.91 -48.05
N LEU A 488 -27.09 29.70 -48.05
CA LEU A 488 -26.06 29.24 -48.96
C LEU A 488 -26.70 28.41 -50.08
N ILE A 489 -26.48 28.81 -51.34
CA ILE A 489 -27.07 28.17 -52.52
C ILE A 489 -25.93 27.82 -53.48
N GLY A 490 -25.55 26.55 -53.59
CA GLY A 490 -24.44 26.06 -54.42
C GLY A 490 -24.66 26.32 -55.91
N GLY A 491 -25.56 25.56 -56.53
CA GLY A 491 -26.00 25.73 -57.92
C GLY A 491 -25.91 24.45 -58.73
N LEU A 492 -24.87 24.34 -59.56
CA LEU A 492 -24.43 23.09 -60.19
C LEU A 492 -22.92 22.95 -59.94
N GLY A 493 -22.44 21.74 -59.69
CA GLY A 493 -21.07 21.51 -59.23
C GLY A 493 -21.08 20.58 -58.04
N ASN A 494 -19.91 20.23 -57.50
CA ASN A 494 -19.80 19.56 -56.21
C ASN A 494 -19.46 20.63 -55.17
N ASP A 495 -20.47 21.20 -54.55
CA ASP A 495 -20.33 22.39 -53.71
C ASP A 495 -20.09 22.03 -52.24
N VAL A 496 -19.34 22.88 -51.53
CA VAL A 496 -19.11 22.78 -50.09
C VAL A 496 -19.79 23.97 -49.42
N LEU A 497 -20.79 23.72 -48.58
CA LEU A 497 -21.58 24.73 -47.89
C LEU A 497 -21.26 24.66 -46.38
N GLY A 498 -20.78 25.77 -45.84
CA GLY A 498 -20.23 25.85 -44.48
C GLY A 498 -18.78 25.34 -44.37
N THR A 499 -18.27 25.29 -43.15
CA THR A 499 -16.91 24.77 -42.84
C THR A 499 -16.88 23.94 -41.54
N SER A 500 -15.86 23.11 -41.40
CA SER A 500 -15.59 22.29 -40.20
C SER A 500 -14.95 23.08 -39.04
N ASP A 501 -14.71 24.38 -39.21
CA ASP A 501 -14.14 25.24 -38.17
C ASP A 501 -15.25 25.72 -37.21
N LEU A 502 -15.20 25.24 -35.96
CA LEU A 502 -16.13 25.61 -34.90
C LEU A 502 -15.93 27.03 -34.35
N SER A 503 -14.83 27.71 -34.73
CA SER A 503 -14.54 29.08 -34.29
C SER A 503 -15.06 30.18 -35.23
N SER A 504 -15.63 29.78 -36.38
CA SER A 504 -16.22 30.69 -37.35
C SER A 504 -17.60 30.20 -37.79
N GLU A 505 -18.46 31.17 -38.14
CA GLU A 505 -19.82 31.01 -38.64
C GLU A 505 -20.80 30.32 -37.65
N LEU A 506 -21.51 31.14 -36.86
CA LEU A 506 -22.58 30.71 -35.94
C LEU A 506 -23.91 31.40 -36.31
N GLY A 507 -24.99 30.60 -36.38
CA GLY A 507 -26.39 31.02 -36.54
C GLY A 507 -27.22 29.90 -37.18
N ASP A 508 -28.53 30.11 -37.38
CA ASP A 508 -29.39 29.08 -38.02
C ASP A 508 -29.32 29.17 -39.56
N ASP A 509 -28.46 28.38 -40.20
CA ASP A 509 -28.19 28.47 -41.64
C ASP A 509 -29.15 27.65 -42.51
N VAL A 510 -29.43 28.13 -43.73
CA VAL A 510 -30.18 27.38 -44.75
C VAL A 510 -29.28 27.04 -45.94
N MET A 511 -29.00 25.76 -46.14
CA MET A 511 -28.09 25.28 -47.18
C MET A 511 -28.83 24.52 -48.30
N MET A 512 -28.51 24.85 -49.56
CA MET A 512 -29.07 24.25 -50.77
C MET A 512 -27.96 24.00 -51.80
N GLY A 513 -27.40 22.80 -51.87
CA GLY A 513 -26.32 22.47 -52.82
C GLY A 513 -26.83 22.47 -54.26
N GLY A 514 -27.85 21.66 -54.53
CA GLY A 514 -28.53 21.59 -55.82
C GLY A 514 -28.05 20.45 -56.71
N GLY A 515 -27.00 20.68 -57.49
CA GLY A 515 -26.73 19.90 -58.71
C GLY A 515 -25.34 19.31 -58.86
N GLY A 516 -24.93 18.47 -57.92
CA GLY A 516 -23.79 17.55 -58.04
C GLY A 516 -23.66 16.74 -56.75
N ASN A 517 -22.43 16.38 -56.34
CA ASN A 517 -22.21 15.71 -55.07
C ASN A 517 -21.82 16.75 -54.00
N ASP A 518 -22.78 17.22 -53.24
CA ASP A 518 -22.62 18.37 -52.37
C ASP A 518 -22.28 17.95 -50.91
N LEU A 519 -21.55 18.83 -50.22
CA LEU A 519 -21.07 18.64 -48.85
C LEU A 519 -21.57 19.76 -47.95
N TYR A 520 -22.29 19.40 -46.89
CA TYR A 520 -22.93 20.33 -45.95
C TYR A 520 -22.29 20.20 -44.56
N PHE A 521 -21.86 21.31 -43.96
CA PHE A 521 -21.37 21.35 -42.57
C PHE A 521 -22.38 22.01 -41.64
N LEU A 522 -22.95 21.24 -40.71
CA LEU A 522 -23.90 21.74 -39.69
C LEU A 522 -23.16 22.05 -38.39
N ARG A 523 -23.36 23.25 -37.85
CA ARG A 523 -22.74 23.76 -36.61
C ARG A 523 -23.71 24.35 -35.60
N ASP A 524 -24.95 24.64 -35.98
CA ASP A 524 -26.03 24.95 -35.03
C ASP A 524 -27.20 23.97 -35.20
N GLY A 525 -27.88 23.65 -34.09
CA GLY A 525 -29.10 22.83 -34.12
C GLY A 525 -30.27 23.48 -34.86
N GLY A 526 -30.18 24.76 -35.22
CA GLY A 526 -31.08 25.46 -36.13
C GLY A 526 -30.85 25.21 -37.63
N ASP A 527 -29.69 24.67 -38.02
CA ASP A 527 -29.29 24.51 -39.43
C ASP A 527 -30.22 23.60 -40.23
N ALA A 528 -30.48 23.98 -41.49
CA ALA A 528 -31.42 23.30 -42.37
C ALA A 528 -30.84 23.06 -43.78
N VAL A 529 -30.64 21.78 -44.12
CA VAL A 529 -30.33 21.34 -45.49
C VAL A 529 -31.60 21.12 -46.29
N ILE A 530 -31.68 21.69 -47.50
CA ILE A 530 -32.81 21.53 -48.42
C ILE A 530 -32.30 21.08 -49.78
N GLU A 531 -32.34 19.76 -50.03
CA GLU A 531 -32.06 19.21 -51.36
C GLU A 531 -33.34 18.90 -52.15
N SER A 532 -33.42 19.44 -53.37
CA SER A 532 -34.61 19.49 -54.21
C SER A 532 -34.50 18.72 -55.53
N LEU A 533 -33.29 18.34 -55.93
CA LEU A 533 -33.00 17.51 -57.11
C LEU A 533 -32.75 16.07 -56.67
N ALA A 534 -33.32 15.11 -57.40
CA ALA A 534 -33.34 13.70 -57.01
C ALA A 534 -32.68 12.80 -58.06
N GLY A 535 -31.91 11.81 -57.59
CA GLY A 535 -31.21 10.86 -58.44
C GLY A 535 -30.03 11.51 -59.18
N PRO A 536 -29.64 11.02 -60.39
CA PRO A 536 -28.38 11.41 -61.06
C PRO A 536 -28.24 12.87 -61.54
N ALA A 537 -29.08 13.78 -61.04
CA ALA A 537 -29.09 15.21 -61.32
C ALA A 537 -29.18 16.11 -60.06
N GLY A 538 -29.40 15.52 -58.86
CA GLY A 538 -28.75 16.02 -57.64
C GLY A 538 -27.34 15.40 -57.66
N GLY A 539 -27.02 14.52 -56.72
CA GLY A 539 -25.89 13.61 -56.91
C GLY A 539 -25.82 12.45 -55.94
N VAL A 540 -24.83 12.52 -55.06
CA VAL A 540 -24.65 11.66 -53.88
C VAL A 540 -24.15 12.59 -52.78
N ASP A 541 -25.10 13.03 -51.97
CA ASP A 541 -24.92 14.21 -51.11
C ASP A 541 -24.56 13.81 -49.68
N THR A 542 -23.74 14.62 -49.01
CA THR A 542 -23.16 14.29 -47.71
C THR A 542 -23.33 15.41 -46.70
N VAL A 543 -23.92 15.07 -45.55
CA VAL A 543 -24.05 15.98 -44.41
C VAL A 543 -23.06 15.60 -43.32
N ILE A 544 -22.31 16.56 -42.81
CA ILE A 544 -21.47 16.44 -41.62
C ILE A 544 -22.15 17.22 -40.49
N SER A 545 -22.60 16.53 -39.43
CA SER A 545 -23.11 17.19 -38.22
C SER A 545 -22.01 17.27 -37.17
N THR A 546 -21.80 18.46 -36.61
CA THR A 546 -20.69 18.71 -35.68
C THR A 546 -21.08 18.87 -34.21
N ILE A 547 -22.35 19.09 -33.86
CA ILE A 547 -22.77 19.27 -32.44
C ILE A 547 -24.14 18.66 -32.06
N PHE A 548 -24.88 18.05 -32.99
CA PHE A 548 -26.25 17.58 -32.70
C PHE A 548 -26.71 16.34 -33.48
N ASN A 549 -27.71 15.65 -32.93
CA ASN A 549 -28.37 14.50 -33.55
C ASN A 549 -29.06 14.88 -34.86
N TYR A 550 -28.75 14.19 -35.96
CA TYR A 550 -29.25 14.56 -37.28
C TYR A 550 -30.16 13.48 -37.90
N THR A 551 -31.19 13.93 -38.63
CA THR A 551 -32.07 13.08 -39.43
C THR A 551 -32.01 13.54 -40.88
N LEU A 552 -31.64 12.64 -41.80
CA LEU A 552 -31.44 12.99 -43.20
C LEU A 552 -32.75 13.50 -43.84
N GLY A 553 -32.66 14.68 -44.47
CA GLY A 553 -33.69 15.21 -45.35
C GLY A 553 -33.90 14.33 -46.58
N ALA A 554 -34.96 14.59 -47.35
CA ALA A 554 -35.21 13.86 -48.59
C ALA A 554 -34.12 14.15 -49.64
N ASN A 555 -33.78 13.16 -50.47
CA ASN A 555 -32.76 13.23 -51.53
C ASN A 555 -31.30 13.30 -51.05
N ILE A 556 -31.02 13.12 -49.74
CA ILE A 556 -29.64 13.09 -49.22
C ILE A 556 -29.26 11.64 -48.90
N GLU A 557 -28.11 11.16 -49.39
CA GLU A 557 -27.66 9.79 -49.23
C GLU A 557 -26.76 9.54 -48.00
N ASN A 558 -25.85 10.46 -47.67
CA ASN A 558 -24.84 10.21 -46.63
C ASN A 558 -24.96 11.17 -45.43
N ALA A 559 -24.69 10.66 -44.23
CA ALA A 559 -24.44 11.47 -43.03
C ALA A 559 -23.21 10.97 -42.28
N GLU A 560 -22.44 11.89 -41.71
CA GLU A 560 -21.22 11.65 -40.94
C GLU A 560 -21.21 12.54 -39.69
N LEU A 561 -20.70 12.03 -38.56
CA LEU A 561 -20.66 12.73 -37.27
C LEU A 561 -19.25 13.22 -36.92
N PHE A 562 -19.20 14.36 -36.21
CA PHE A 562 -17.98 14.97 -35.66
C PHE A 562 -18.39 15.80 -34.41
N PRO A 563 -17.47 16.23 -33.52
CA PRO A 563 -16.30 15.51 -33.01
C PRO A 563 -16.79 14.38 -32.05
N THR A 564 -16.20 14.22 -30.86
CA THR A 564 -16.21 12.96 -30.07
C THR A 564 -17.40 12.72 -29.13
N PHE A 565 -18.51 13.45 -29.25
CA PHE A 565 -19.69 13.26 -28.39
C PHE A 565 -20.65 12.20 -28.97
N GLY A 566 -21.36 11.46 -28.11
CA GLY A 566 -22.37 10.47 -28.51
C GLY A 566 -23.59 11.09 -29.22
N LEU A 567 -23.45 11.35 -30.51
CA LEU A 567 -24.48 11.88 -31.39
C LEU A 567 -25.16 10.74 -32.16
N ASN A 568 -26.34 11.00 -32.71
CA ASN A 568 -27.19 9.97 -33.30
C ASN A 568 -27.58 10.34 -34.73
N LEU A 569 -27.60 9.35 -35.62
CA LEU A 569 -28.03 9.52 -37.03
C LEU A 569 -29.28 8.70 -37.32
N THR A 570 -30.23 9.33 -38.02
CA THR A 570 -31.37 8.64 -38.62
C THR A 570 -31.42 8.89 -40.12
N GLY A 571 -31.43 7.81 -40.90
CA GLY A 571 -31.59 7.82 -42.34
C GLY A 571 -33.03 8.10 -42.78
N ASN A 572 -33.26 8.06 -44.09
CA ASN A 572 -34.51 8.45 -44.73
C ASN A 572 -35.24 7.25 -45.39
N ALA A 573 -35.44 7.29 -46.70
CA ALA A 573 -36.09 6.23 -47.49
C ALA A 573 -35.25 5.83 -48.73
N LEU A 574 -33.97 6.17 -48.72
CA LEU A 574 -32.96 5.85 -49.72
C LEU A 574 -32.00 4.80 -49.17
N ASP A 575 -31.07 4.30 -49.98
CA ASP A 575 -29.98 3.44 -49.51
C ASP A 575 -28.90 4.36 -48.89
N ASN A 576 -28.95 4.60 -47.57
CA ASN A 576 -28.11 5.60 -46.90
C ASN A 576 -26.73 5.07 -46.46
N ARG A 577 -25.72 5.95 -46.38
CA ARG A 577 -24.47 5.71 -45.61
C ARG A 577 -24.49 6.57 -44.35
N LEU A 578 -24.56 5.93 -43.19
CA LEU A 578 -24.43 6.58 -41.88
C LEU A 578 -23.06 6.24 -41.30
N THR A 579 -22.32 7.23 -40.84
CA THR A 579 -21.02 7.06 -40.20
C THR A 579 -20.96 7.86 -38.90
N GLY A 580 -20.70 7.16 -37.81
CA GLY A 580 -20.58 7.72 -36.48
C GLY A 580 -19.22 8.38 -36.21
N ASN A 581 -18.91 8.57 -34.93
CA ASN A 581 -17.72 9.27 -34.45
C ASN A 581 -16.91 8.43 -33.44
N LEU A 582 -16.52 8.98 -32.29
CA LEU A 582 -15.72 8.30 -31.24
C LEU A 582 -16.49 8.14 -29.90
N GLY A 583 -17.80 8.36 -29.91
CA GLY A 583 -18.66 8.19 -28.75
C GLY A 583 -19.87 7.34 -29.11
N ASP A 584 -20.54 6.78 -28.10
CA ASP A 584 -21.65 5.84 -28.26
C ASP A 584 -22.79 6.42 -29.13
N ASN A 585 -22.93 5.97 -30.37
CA ASN A 585 -23.89 6.48 -31.34
C ASN A 585 -25.07 5.52 -31.55
N VAL A 586 -26.28 6.06 -31.65
CA VAL A 586 -27.44 5.33 -32.20
C VAL A 586 -27.56 5.63 -33.69
N LEU A 587 -27.38 4.60 -34.51
CA LEU A 587 -27.46 4.66 -35.97
C LEU A 587 -28.70 3.88 -36.46
N ASN A 588 -29.59 4.57 -37.18
CA ASN A 588 -30.83 4.00 -37.67
C ASN A 588 -31.03 4.29 -39.16
N GLY A 589 -30.81 3.29 -40.03
CA GLY A 589 -30.94 3.45 -41.49
C GLY A 589 -32.33 3.91 -41.96
N GLY A 590 -33.40 3.52 -41.27
CA GLY A 590 -34.76 3.87 -41.64
C GLY A 590 -35.38 2.91 -42.65
N LEU A 591 -35.53 3.33 -43.91
CA LEU A 591 -36.06 2.51 -44.99
C LEU A 591 -35.11 2.49 -46.21
N GLY A 592 -34.15 1.57 -46.22
CA GLY A 592 -33.27 1.41 -47.38
C GLY A 592 -32.73 0.00 -47.52
N ASN A 593 -31.55 -0.05 -48.12
CA ASN A 593 -30.51 -1.04 -47.88
C ASN A 593 -29.31 -0.24 -47.34
N ASP A 594 -29.34 0.05 -46.03
CA ASP A 594 -28.49 1.08 -45.44
C ASP A 594 -27.12 0.53 -45.04
N THR A 595 -26.06 1.35 -45.08
CA THR A 595 -24.74 1.00 -44.53
C THR A 595 -24.46 1.87 -43.33
N MET A 596 -24.29 1.24 -42.17
CA MET A 596 -24.03 1.90 -40.89
C MET A 596 -22.66 1.48 -40.37
N THR A 597 -21.84 2.45 -39.97
CA THR A 597 -20.52 2.28 -39.37
C THR A 597 -20.48 3.17 -38.14
N GLY A 598 -20.23 2.60 -36.97
CA GLY A 598 -20.14 3.34 -35.71
C GLY A 598 -18.87 4.16 -35.65
N GLY A 599 -17.78 3.51 -35.31
CA GLY A 599 -16.47 4.15 -35.20
C GLY A 599 -15.68 3.51 -34.07
N ASP A 600 -15.38 4.30 -33.03
CA ASP A 600 -14.99 3.77 -31.72
C ASP A 600 -16.10 4.17 -30.73
N GLY A 601 -16.57 3.28 -29.85
CA GLY A 601 -17.66 3.56 -28.89
C GLY A 601 -18.39 2.28 -28.47
N ASN A 602 -19.56 2.43 -27.82
CA ASN A 602 -20.58 1.37 -27.73
C ASN A 602 -21.77 1.73 -28.63
N ASP A 603 -21.70 1.36 -29.91
CA ASP A 603 -22.67 1.81 -30.90
C ASP A 603 -23.93 0.94 -30.95
N THR A 604 -25.07 1.54 -31.29
CA THR A 604 -26.38 0.87 -31.39
C THR A 604 -26.99 1.00 -32.78
N TYR A 605 -27.09 -0.12 -33.49
CA TYR A 605 -27.63 -0.22 -34.86
C TYR A 605 -29.10 -0.64 -34.87
N PHE A 606 -29.96 0.15 -35.51
CA PHE A 606 -31.33 -0.27 -35.83
C PHE A 606 -31.40 -0.91 -37.21
N VAL A 607 -31.61 -2.22 -37.24
CA VAL A 607 -31.67 -3.03 -38.47
C VAL A 607 -33.12 -3.40 -38.79
N GLY A 608 -33.70 -2.72 -39.78
CA GLY A 608 -35.10 -2.87 -40.19
C GLY A 608 -35.30 -3.74 -41.41
N GLN A 609 -34.32 -3.79 -42.31
CA GLN A 609 -34.44 -4.29 -43.68
C GLN A 609 -33.33 -5.30 -44.00
N THR A 610 -33.63 -6.29 -44.86
CA THR A 610 -32.67 -7.37 -45.16
C THR A 610 -31.47 -6.95 -46.01
N GLY A 611 -31.42 -5.69 -46.43
CA GLY A 611 -30.30 -5.10 -47.15
C GLY A 611 -29.38 -4.25 -46.27
N ASP A 612 -29.77 -4.00 -45.02
CA ASP A 612 -28.98 -3.19 -44.10
C ASP A 612 -27.69 -3.92 -43.72
N LEU A 613 -26.60 -3.17 -43.65
CA LEU A 613 -25.25 -3.64 -43.40
C LEU A 613 -24.63 -2.83 -42.25
N VAL A 614 -24.30 -3.53 -41.17
CA VAL A 614 -23.47 -3.01 -40.08
C VAL A 614 -22.01 -3.29 -40.43
N VAL A 615 -21.12 -2.32 -40.25
CA VAL A 615 -19.71 -2.40 -40.62
C VAL A 615 -18.83 -1.86 -39.51
N GLU A 616 -18.40 -2.76 -38.62
CA GLU A 616 -17.38 -2.44 -37.63
C GLU A 616 -15.97 -2.79 -38.09
N ALA A 617 -15.09 -1.81 -37.90
CA ALA A 617 -13.67 -1.90 -38.21
C ALA A 617 -12.91 -2.59 -37.08
N ASN A 618 -11.69 -3.06 -37.36
CA ASN A 618 -10.76 -3.47 -36.31
C ASN A 618 -10.13 -2.23 -35.63
N GLY A 619 -10.98 -1.26 -35.23
CA GLY A 619 -10.62 -0.08 -34.45
C GLY A 619 -9.98 -0.46 -33.12
N SER A 620 -9.46 0.52 -32.38
CA SER A 620 -8.63 0.18 -31.22
C SER A 620 -9.45 -0.52 -30.15
N PHE A 621 -9.19 -1.83 -29.95
CA PHE A 621 -9.71 -2.61 -28.83
C PHE A 621 -9.26 -2.01 -27.48
N SER A 622 -9.94 -0.96 -27.02
CA SER A 622 -10.10 -0.69 -25.59
C SER A 622 -10.97 -1.81 -25.03
N ALA A 623 -10.37 -2.65 -24.20
CA ALA A 623 -11.07 -3.79 -23.62
C ALA A 623 -12.25 -3.30 -22.78
N GLY A 624 -13.48 -3.64 -23.17
CA GLY A 624 -14.70 -3.23 -22.47
C GLY A 624 -15.81 -2.71 -23.40
N LEU A 625 -15.45 -2.14 -24.56
CA LEU A 625 -16.43 -1.66 -25.55
C LEU A 625 -17.26 -2.82 -26.12
N ARG A 626 -18.56 -2.61 -26.32
CA ARG A 626 -19.53 -3.61 -26.78
C ARG A 626 -20.62 -3.02 -27.67
N ASP A 627 -20.54 -3.31 -28.96
CA ASP A 627 -21.52 -2.82 -29.93
C ASP A 627 -22.81 -3.65 -29.93
N GLY A 628 -23.92 -3.03 -30.33
CA GLY A 628 -25.25 -3.62 -30.23
C GLY A 628 -26.14 -3.45 -31.46
N VAL A 629 -26.81 -4.52 -31.87
CA VAL A 629 -27.85 -4.46 -32.91
C VAL A 629 -29.24 -4.65 -32.29
N GLN A 630 -30.15 -3.73 -32.60
CA GLN A 630 -31.59 -3.88 -32.41
C GLN A 630 -32.24 -4.22 -33.75
N SER A 631 -32.69 -5.47 -33.93
CA SER A 631 -33.24 -5.93 -35.21
C SER A 631 -34.72 -6.26 -35.16
N SER A 632 -35.51 -5.74 -36.11
CA SER A 632 -36.89 -6.18 -36.35
C SER A 632 -37.01 -7.26 -37.43
N LEU A 633 -35.89 -7.77 -37.95
CA LEU A 633 -35.89 -8.83 -38.95
C LEU A 633 -36.27 -10.18 -38.33
N ALA A 634 -37.06 -10.99 -39.07
CA ALA A 634 -37.48 -12.32 -38.63
C ALA A 634 -36.29 -13.23 -38.22
N THR A 635 -35.13 -13.02 -38.84
CA THR A 635 -33.85 -13.64 -38.50
C THR A 635 -32.74 -12.61 -38.67
N TYR A 636 -31.85 -12.48 -37.70
CA TYR A 636 -30.62 -11.70 -37.79
C TYR A 636 -29.41 -12.51 -37.33
N THR A 637 -28.23 -12.14 -37.82
CA THR A 637 -26.94 -12.72 -37.44
C THR A 637 -25.96 -11.58 -37.22
N LEU A 638 -25.33 -11.53 -36.05
CA LEU A 638 -24.33 -10.50 -35.74
C LEU A 638 -23.19 -10.53 -36.76
N THR A 639 -22.79 -9.36 -37.22
CA THR A 639 -21.54 -9.14 -37.95
C THR A 639 -20.35 -9.34 -37.00
N ASN A 640 -19.12 -9.40 -37.54
CA ASN A 640 -17.93 -9.44 -36.67
C ASN A 640 -17.82 -8.12 -35.89
N HIS A 641 -17.23 -8.18 -34.69
CA HIS A 641 -17.02 -7.04 -33.78
C HIS A 641 -18.33 -6.37 -33.36
N VAL A 642 -19.34 -7.19 -33.06
CA VAL A 642 -20.59 -6.75 -32.44
C VAL A 642 -20.97 -7.81 -31.42
N GLU A 643 -21.20 -7.42 -30.18
CA GLU A 643 -21.40 -8.35 -29.06
C GLU A 643 -22.89 -8.52 -28.73
N ASN A 644 -23.67 -7.43 -28.80
CA ASN A 644 -25.02 -7.40 -28.28
C ASN A 644 -26.08 -7.53 -29.39
N LEU A 645 -27.11 -8.35 -29.19
CA LEU A 645 -28.26 -8.47 -30.09
C LEU A 645 -29.57 -8.40 -29.31
N THR A 646 -30.43 -7.43 -29.66
CA THR A 646 -31.81 -7.35 -29.16
C THR A 646 -32.80 -7.58 -30.31
N LEU A 647 -33.69 -8.54 -30.13
CA LEU A 647 -34.72 -8.88 -31.13
C LEU A 647 -36.01 -8.08 -30.89
N LEU A 648 -36.33 -7.14 -31.78
CA LEU A 648 -37.54 -6.32 -31.71
C LEU A 648 -38.80 -7.09 -32.16
N THR A 649 -39.98 -6.45 -32.02
CA THR A 649 -41.28 -7.10 -32.30
C THR A 649 -41.34 -7.69 -33.71
N GLY A 650 -41.54 -9.01 -33.79
CA GLY A 650 -41.63 -9.78 -35.05
C GLY A 650 -40.35 -10.52 -35.43
N ALA A 651 -39.22 -10.19 -34.81
CA ALA A 651 -38.00 -10.97 -34.87
C ALA A 651 -38.11 -12.22 -33.97
N VAL A 652 -37.71 -13.38 -34.49
CA VAL A 652 -37.84 -14.68 -33.79
C VAL A 652 -36.58 -15.54 -33.83
N THR A 653 -35.52 -15.10 -34.50
CA THR A 653 -34.25 -15.84 -34.56
C THR A 653 -33.06 -14.88 -34.47
N GLY A 654 -32.25 -15.07 -33.44
CA GLY A 654 -31.00 -14.35 -33.21
C GLY A 654 -29.83 -15.31 -33.26
N ILE A 655 -28.76 -14.92 -33.94
CA ILE A 655 -27.55 -15.71 -34.10
C ILE A 655 -26.37 -14.79 -33.81
N GLY A 656 -25.49 -15.19 -32.89
CA GLY A 656 -24.25 -14.50 -32.59
C GLY A 656 -23.15 -14.76 -33.63
N ASN A 657 -21.89 -14.56 -33.22
CA ASN A 657 -20.72 -14.63 -34.07
C ASN A 657 -19.63 -15.57 -33.49
N THR A 658 -18.45 -15.04 -33.14
CA THR A 658 -17.33 -15.79 -32.54
C THR A 658 -16.73 -15.04 -31.33
N LEU A 659 -17.50 -14.13 -30.75
CA LEU A 659 -17.16 -13.26 -29.62
C LEU A 659 -18.15 -13.57 -28.49
N ASP A 660 -17.85 -13.12 -27.27
CA ASP A 660 -18.73 -13.31 -26.11
C ASP A 660 -19.99 -12.44 -26.26
N ASN A 661 -21.07 -13.02 -26.80
CA ASN A 661 -22.27 -12.29 -27.22
C ASN A 661 -23.34 -12.20 -26.12
N VAL A 662 -24.12 -11.11 -26.10
CA VAL A 662 -25.33 -10.98 -25.26
C VAL A 662 -26.56 -10.91 -26.16
N ILE A 663 -27.38 -11.95 -26.18
CA ILE A 663 -28.53 -12.09 -27.07
C ILE A 663 -29.83 -12.06 -26.26
N THR A 664 -30.62 -11.00 -26.44
CA THR A 664 -31.93 -10.81 -25.81
C THR A 664 -33.07 -10.96 -26.83
N GLY A 665 -33.99 -11.87 -26.54
CA GLY A 665 -35.22 -12.11 -27.30
C GLY A 665 -36.33 -11.10 -26.98
N ASN A 666 -37.58 -11.51 -27.21
CA ASN A 666 -38.75 -10.69 -26.92
C ASN A 666 -39.91 -11.55 -26.38
N SER A 667 -41.13 -11.03 -26.36
CA SER A 667 -42.30 -11.78 -25.87
C SER A 667 -42.85 -12.83 -26.85
N ALA A 668 -42.06 -13.23 -27.86
CA ALA A 668 -42.42 -14.27 -28.82
C ALA A 668 -41.65 -15.56 -28.48
N ASN A 669 -41.91 -16.64 -29.22
CA ASN A 669 -41.08 -17.83 -29.14
C ASN A 669 -39.81 -17.60 -29.98
N ASN A 670 -38.71 -17.28 -29.31
CA ASN A 670 -37.42 -16.99 -29.89
C ASN A 670 -36.55 -18.25 -30.04
N SER A 671 -35.71 -18.26 -31.09
CA SER A 671 -34.66 -19.25 -31.33
C SER A 671 -33.32 -18.53 -31.32
N LEU A 672 -32.56 -18.68 -30.23
CA LEU A 672 -31.30 -17.98 -30.02
C LEU A 672 -30.13 -18.96 -30.18
N SER A 673 -29.10 -18.55 -30.89
CA SER A 673 -27.82 -19.24 -30.95
C SER A 673 -26.70 -18.25 -30.65
N GLY A 674 -25.81 -18.56 -29.72
CA GLY A 674 -24.60 -17.77 -29.45
C GLY A 674 -23.61 -17.93 -30.61
N GLY A 675 -22.63 -18.82 -30.46
CA GLY A 675 -21.80 -19.30 -31.55
C GLY A 675 -20.57 -20.03 -31.05
N ASN A 676 -19.46 -19.29 -30.99
CA ASN A 676 -18.35 -19.61 -30.09
C ASN A 676 -18.05 -18.33 -29.31
N GLY A 677 -17.60 -18.46 -28.08
CA GLY A 677 -17.54 -17.35 -27.13
C GLY A 677 -18.25 -17.75 -25.85
N ASN A 678 -18.18 -16.94 -24.82
CA ASN A 678 -18.96 -17.11 -23.60
C ASN A 678 -20.26 -16.32 -23.73
N ASP A 679 -21.31 -16.96 -24.26
CA ASP A 679 -22.51 -16.27 -24.71
C ASP A 679 -23.58 -16.18 -23.61
N THR A 680 -24.20 -15.02 -23.43
CA THR A 680 -25.36 -14.83 -22.55
C THR A 680 -26.66 -14.78 -23.37
N LEU A 681 -27.52 -15.77 -23.21
CA LEU A 681 -28.77 -15.91 -23.96
C LEU A 681 -29.97 -15.70 -23.03
N ASN A 682 -30.81 -14.72 -23.34
CA ASN A 682 -32.06 -14.44 -22.63
C ASN A 682 -33.24 -14.49 -23.61
N GLY A 683 -34.12 -15.48 -23.47
CA GLY A 683 -35.28 -15.64 -24.36
C GLY A 683 -36.32 -14.52 -24.23
N GLY A 684 -36.53 -14.04 -23.00
CA GLY A 684 -37.72 -13.27 -22.62
C GLY A 684 -38.91 -14.18 -22.29
N LEU A 685 -40.10 -13.58 -22.14
CA LEU A 685 -41.35 -14.22 -21.66
C LEU A 685 -41.95 -15.29 -22.61
N GLY A 686 -41.16 -15.83 -23.53
CA GLY A 686 -41.56 -16.72 -24.60
C GLY A 686 -41.71 -18.18 -24.18
N VAL A 687 -41.47 -19.07 -25.13
CA VAL A 687 -41.13 -20.47 -24.86
C VAL A 687 -40.05 -20.78 -25.88
N ASP A 688 -38.82 -20.64 -25.42
CA ASP A 688 -37.70 -20.31 -26.29
C ASP A 688 -36.78 -21.50 -26.48
N THR A 689 -35.94 -21.42 -27.50
CA THR A 689 -34.92 -22.43 -27.78
C THR A 689 -33.57 -21.75 -27.83
N MET A 690 -32.69 -22.10 -26.89
CA MET A 690 -31.40 -21.43 -26.70
C MET A 690 -30.26 -22.45 -26.80
N ASN A 691 -29.20 -22.09 -27.50
CA ASN A 691 -27.98 -22.88 -27.69
C ASN A 691 -26.82 -21.89 -27.69
N GLY A 692 -25.99 -21.85 -26.65
CA GLY A 692 -24.82 -20.96 -26.62
C GLY A 692 -23.86 -21.39 -27.72
N GLY A 693 -23.15 -22.49 -27.49
CA GLY A 693 -22.63 -23.34 -28.54
C GLY A 693 -21.28 -23.96 -28.17
N ALA A 694 -20.26 -23.12 -28.08
CA ALA A 694 -18.91 -23.52 -27.73
C ALA A 694 -18.20 -22.44 -26.89
N GLY A 695 -18.30 -22.59 -25.57
CA GLY A 695 -17.67 -21.72 -24.58
C GLY A 695 -18.07 -22.09 -23.16
N ILE A 696 -18.28 -21.06 -22.34
CA ILE A 696 -18.94 -21.11 -21.03
C ILE A 696 -20.17 -20.21 -21.16
N ASP A 697 -21.32 -20.81 -21.48
CA ASP A 697 -22.51 -20.05 -21.87
C ASP A 697 -23.48 -19.86 -20.69
N THR A 698 -24.19 -18.74 -20.65
CA THR A 698 -25.17 -18.41 -19.62
C THR A 698 -26.58 -18.30 -20.21
N TYR A 699 -27.49 -19.16 -19.74
CA TYR A 699 -28.89 -19.15 -20.15
C TYR A 699 -29.77 -18.50 -19.08
N VAL A 700 -30.37 -17.36 -19.39
CA VAL A 700 -31.37 -16.70 -18.55
C VAL A 700 -32.73 -17.32 -18.82
N ILE A 701 -33.26 -18.05 -17.86
CA ILE A 701 -34.54 -18.75 -17.96
C ILE A 701 -35.58 -18.02 -17.10
N ASP A 702 -36.48 -17.28 -17.77
CA ASP A 702 -37.61 -16.62 -17.11
C ASP A 702 -38.91 -17.45 -17.19
N THR A 703 -38.98 -18.41 -18.12
CA THR A 703 -40.19 -19.19 -18.38
C THR A 703 -39.93 -20.70 -18.34
N LEU A 704 -40.72 -21.41 -17.53
CA LEU A 704 -40.65 -22.88 -17.34
C LEU A 704 -40.83 -23.74 -18.61
N GLY A 705 -41.07 -23.13 -19.78
CA GLY A 705 -41.19 -23.81 -21.06
C GLY A 705 -39.89 -23.88 -21.87
N ASP A 706 -38.88 -23.08 -21.52
CA ASP A 706 -37.69 -22.86 -22.33
C ASP A 706 -36.85 -24.13 -22.50
N VAL A 707 -36.21 -24.24 -23.65
CA VAL A 707 -35.45 -25.42 -24.07
C VAL A 707 -34.01 -25.01 -24.35
N ILE A 708 -33.11 -25.37 -23.44
CA ILE A 708 -31.67 -25.32 -23.67
C ILE A 708 -31.26 -26.52 -24.54
N VAL A 709 -30.53 -26.25 -25.61
CA VAL A 709 -29.98 -27.23 -26.55
C VAL A 709 -28.47 -27.02 -26.60
N ASP A 710 -27.80 -27.22 -25.48
CA ASP A 710 -26.34 -27.22 -25.38
C ASP A 710 -25.72 -28.35 -26.24
N SER A 711 -24.52 -28.09 -26.74
CA SER A 711 -23.72 -29.00 -27.56
C SER A 711 -22.34 -29.33 -26.97
N SER A 712 -21.77 -28.45 -26.13
CA SER A 712 -20.57 -28.66 -25.31
C SER A 712 -20.12 -27.39 -24.58
N GLY A 713 -20.12 -27.40 -23.25
CA GLY A 713 -19.52 -26.36 -22.40
C GLY A 713 -19.31 -26.82 -20.97
N ILE A 714 -18.94 -25.88 -20.09
CA ILE A 714 -19.31 -25.91 -18.67
C ILE A 714 -20.21 -24.69 -18.53
N ASP A 715 -21.51 -24.91 -18.61
CA ASP A 715 -22.48 -23.84 -18.83
C ASP A 715 -23.22 -23.46 -17.54
N ALA A 716 -23.95 -22.34 -17.59
CA ALA A 716 -24.68 -21.76 -16.47
C ALA A 716 -26.15 -21.49 -16.80
N ILE A 717 -27.03 -21.71 -15.81
CA ILE A 717 -28.42 -21.26 -15.84
C ILE A 717 -28.62 -20.18 -14.78
N GLN A 718 -29.21 -19.06 -15.18
CA GLN A 718 -29.74 -18.04 -14.28
C GLN A 718 -31.27 -18.16 -14.27
N ALA A 719 -31.87 -18.48 -13.12
CA ALA A 719 -33.30 -18.75 -13.00
C ALA A 719 -33.97 -17.85 -11.95
N ASN A 720 -35.11 -17.24 -12.30
CA ASN A 720 -35.91 -16.42 -11.38
C ASN A 720 -37.01 -17.22 -10.64
N PHE A 721 -37.06 -18.53 -10.89
CA PHE A 721 -37.96 -19.50 -10.28
C PHE A 721 -37.19 -20.75 -9.81
N ASN A 722 -37.85 -21.62 -9.06
CA ASN A 722 -37.24 -22.84 -8.52
C ASN A 722 -36.81 -23.82 -9.62
N ALA A 723 -35.50 -24.07 -9.74
CA ALA A 723 -34.90 -24.80 -10.85
C ALA A 723 -34.30 -26.15 -10.43
N THR A 724 -34.06 -27.02 -11.40
CA THR A 724 -33.41 -28.33 -11.20
C THR A 724 -32.61 -28.72 -12.43
N LEU A 725 -31.31 -28.97 -12.27
CA LEU A 725 -30.41 -29.30 -13.38
C LEU A 725 -30.55 -30.75 -13.87
N SER A 726 -31.25 -31.63 -13.15
CA SER A 726 -31.42 -33.06 -13.52
C SER A 726 -31.99 -33.35 -14.92
N ILE A 727 -32.59 -32.35 -15.60
CA ILE A 727 -33.05 -32.46 -17.00
C ILE A 727 -31.99 -32.08 -18.04
N PHE A 728 -30.90 -31.44 -17.61
CA PHE A 728 -29.77 -31.01 -18.44
C PHE A 728 -28.53 -31.85 -18.09
N SER A 729 -27.96 -32.52 -19.09
CA SER A 729 -26.88 -33.50 -18.88
C SER A 729 -25.45 -32.94 -18.95
N GLN A 730 -25.31 -31.62 -19.08
CA GLN A 730 -24.06 -30.90 -19.35
C GLN A 730 -24.02 -29.48 -18.75
N ILE A 731 -25.01 -29.12 -17.93
CA ILE A 731 -25.02 -27.85 -17.21
C ILE A 731 -24.56 -28.15 -15.79
N GLU A 732 -23.51 -27.47 -15.33
CA GLU A 732 -23.02 -27.58 -13.96
C GLU A 732 -23.39 -26.38 -13.07
N ASN A 733 -23.55 -25.18 -13.63
CA ASN A 733 -23.77 -23.98 -12.83
C ASN A 733 -25.25 -23.57 -12.78
N LEU A 734 -25.77 -23.29 -11.59
CA LEU A 734 -27.11 -22.75 -11.36
C LEU A 734 -27.04 -21.53 -10.44
N THR A 735 -27.48 -20.38 -10.92
CA THR A 735 -27.65 -19.16 -10.11
C THR A 735 -29.14 -18.87 -9.96
N LEU A 736 -29.63 -18.88 -8.73
CA LEU A 736 -30.98 -18.48 -8.40
C LEU A 736 -31.08 -16.95 -8.31
N THR A 737 -32.23 -16.39 -8.68
CA THR A 737 -32.47 -14.94 -8.68
C THR A 737 -33.91 -14.61 -8.27
N GLY A 738 -34.15 -13.34 -7.90
CA GLY A 738 -35.50 -12.81 -7.68
C GLY A 738 -36.27 -13.50 -6.55
N PHE A 739 -37.19 -14.40 -6.91
CA PHE A 739 -38.05 -15.10 -5.95
C PHE A 739 -37.78 -16.62 -5.89
N ALA A 740 -36.71 -17.10 -6.54
CA ALA A 740 -36.30 -18.49 -6.49
C ALA A 740 -35.71 -18.86 -5.13
N PHE A 741 -36.24 -19.91 -4.50
CA PHE A 741 -35.82 -20.37 -3.16
C PHE A 741 -35.48 -21.88 -3.11
N GLN A 742 -35.59 -22.60 -4.23
CA GLN A 742 -35.15 -24.00 -4.36
C GLN A 742 -34.30 -24.16 -5.61
N GLY A 743 -33.12 -24.77 -5.44
CA GLY A 743 -32.21 -25.16 -6.52
C GLY A 743 -31.75 -26.60 -6.30
N SER A 744 -31.59 -27.36 -7.38
CA SER A 744 -31.08 -28.73 -7.30
C SER A 744 -30.22 -29.05 -8.52
N GLY A 745 -29.13 -29.77 -8.30
CA GLY A 745 -28.14 -30.15 -9.29
C GLY A 745 -28.53 -31.34 -10.16
N ASN A 746 -27.51 -32.11 -10.54
CA ASN A 746 -27.60 -33.31 -11.36
C ASN A 746 -26.57 -34.38 -10.92
N GLY A 747 -25.80 -34.95 -11.86
CA GLY A 747 -24.85 -36.04 -11.58
C GLY A 747 -23.41 -35.64 -11.91
N LEU A 748 -23.12 -34.35 -11.82
CA LEU A 748 -21.89 -33.66 -12.23
C LEU A 748 -21.47 -32.74 -11.07
N ALA A 749 -20.21 -32.30 -11.05
CA ALA A 749 -19.75 -31.33 -10.05
C ALA A 749 -20.40 -29.96 -10.29
N ASN A 750 -21.46 -29.64 -9.53
CA ASN A 750 -22.31 -28.49 -9.73
C ASN A 750 -21.90 -27.29 -8.88
N ARG A 751 -22.08 -26.06 -9.38
CA ARG A 751 -22.04 -24.84 -8.55
C ARG A 751 -23.43 -24.25 -8.45
N ILE A 752 -24.00 -24.21 -7.25
CA ILE A 752 -25.36 -23.73 -7.01
C ILE A 752 -25.31 -22.51 -6.08
N VAL A 753 -25.69 -21.34 -6.60
CA VAL A 753 -25.75 -20.08 -5.86
C VAL A 753 -27.21 -19.73 -5.56
N GLY A 754 -27.51 -19.44 -4.31
CA GLY A 754 -28.81 -19.02 -3.79
C GLY A 754 -29.07 -17.53 -3.93
N THR A 755 -29.78 -16.95 -2.97
CA THR A 755 -30.28 -15.57 -2.99
C THR A 755 -30.22 -14.94 -1.59
N SER A 756 -30.90 -13.81 -1.37
CA SER A 756 -31.13 -13.24 -0.03
C SER A 756 -32.41 -13.77 0.66
N LEU A 757 -32.84 -14.97 0.28
CA LEU A 757 -34.01 -15.67 0.82
C LEU A 757 -33.55 -16.92 1.57
N ALA A 758 -34.43 -17.48 2.41
CA ALA A 758 -34.22 -18.81 2.96
C ALA A 758 -34.26 -19.87 1.84
N ASN A 759 -33.09 -20.23 1.33
CA ASN A 759 -32.87 -21.09 0.18
C ASN A 759 -32.80 -22.57 0.60
N SER A 760 -33.17 -23.47 -0.32
CA SER A 760 -32.95 -24.91 -0.20
C SER A 760 -32.21 -25.41 -1.43
N LEU A 761 -30.94 -25.80 -1.25
CA LEU A 761 -30.01 -26.16 -2.30
C LEU A 761 -29.61 -27.63 -2.16
N ILE A 762 -29.62 -28.40 -3.25
CA ILE A 762 -29.29 -29.83 -3.26
C ILE A 762 -28.30 -30.12 -4.39
N GLY A 763 -27.10 -30.61 -4.10
CA GLY A 763 -26.10 -31.00 -5.11
C GLY A 763 -26.51 -32.26 -5.89
N GLU A 764 -26.92 -33.30 -5.15
CA GLU A 764 -27.24 -34.68 -5.57
C GLU A 764 -26.03 -35.61 -5.69
N ALA A 765 -25.19 -35.50 -6.73
CA ALA A 765 -24.00 -36.34 -6.87
C ALA A 765 -22.95 -35.68 -7.78
N GLY A 766 -21.78 -35.40 -7.23
CA GLY A 766 -20.77 -34.56 -7.84
C GLY A 766 -19.69 -34.22 -6.82
N ASN A 767 -18.82 -33.27 -7.11
CA ASN A 767 -18.09 -32.57 -6.05
C ASN A 767 -18.63 -31.15 -6.12
N ASP A 768 -19.70 -30.91 -5.38
CA ASP A 768 -20.57 -29.76 -5.58
C ASP A 768 -20.11 -28.56 -4.75
N THR A 769 -20.52 -27.36 -5.13
CA THR A 769 -20.27 -26.12 -4.38
C THR A 769 -21.60 -25.39 -4.23
N LEU A 770 -22.11 -25.34 -3.01
CA LEU A 770 -23.40 -24.76 -2.67
C LEU A 770 -23.15 -23.48 -1.85
N GLU A 771 -23.61 -22.35 -2.37
CA GLU A 771 -23.51 -21.02 -1.77
C GLU A 771 -24.94 -20.53 -1.45
N GLY A 772 -25.34 -20.49 -0.17
CA GLY A 772 -26.69 -20.11 0.27
C GLY A 772 -27.00 -18.64 0.00
N GLY A 773 -26.17 -17.76 0.54
CA GLY A 773 -26.14 -16.32 0.26
C GLY A 773 -26.47 -15.49 1.51
N SER A 774 -27.75 -15.18 1.69
CA SER A 774 -28.23 -14.61 2.96
C SER A 774 -29.61 -15.15 3.28
N GLY A 775 -29.79 -15.71 4.46
CA GLY A 775 -31.02 -16.43 4.75
C GLY A 775 -30.96 -17.23 6.03
N ASN A 776 -31.68 -18.34 6.03
CA ASN A 776 -31.55 -19.42 7.01
C ASN A 776 -31.72 -20.67 6.15
N ASP A 777 -30.63 -21.09 5.54
CA ASP A 777 -30.62 -21.90 4.34
C ASP A 777 -30.46 -23.38 4.66
N LEU A 778 -30.90 -24.23 3.74
CA LEU A 778 -30.78 -25.68 3.83
C LEU A 778 -29.98 -26.20 2.65
N LEU A 779 -28.71 -26.49 2.90
CA LEU A 779 -27.77 -27.01 1.91
C LEU A 779 -27.63 -28.52 2.12
N THR A 780 -27.79 -29.30 1.05
CA THR A 780 -27.47 -30.73 1.02
C THR A 780 -26.52 -30.98 -0.14
N GLY A 781 -25.31 -31.48 0.12
CA GLY A 781 -24.35 -31.87 -0.91
C GLY A 781 -24.87 -33.10 -1.67
N GLY A 782 -24.46 -34.29 -1.23
CA GLY A 782 -25.04 -35.55 -1.68
C GLY A 782 -24.04 -36.69 -1.67
N ILE A 783 -23.48 -37.02 -2.83
CA ILE A 783 -22.43 -38.02 -2.98
C ILE A 783 -21.23 -37.38 -3.66
N GLY A 784 -20.16 -37.19 -2.88
CA GLY A 784 -18.83 -36.77 -3.32
C GLY A 784 -18.19 -35.82 -2.31
N ASN A 785 -17.22 -35.02 -2.74
CA ASN A 785 -16.50 -34.11 -1.83
C ASN A 785 -17.02 -32.71 -2.08
N ASP A 786 -18.03 -32.30 -1.32
CA ASP A 786 -18.81 -31.10 -1.52
C ASP A 786 -18.27 -29.93 -0.68
N ARG A 787 -18.50 -28.70 -1.15
CA ARG A 787 -18.28 -27.47 -0.40
C ARG A 787 -19.62 -26.79 -0.13
N LEU A 788 -19.96 -26.65 1.14
CA LEU A 788 -21.20 -26.01 1.59
C LEU A 788 -20.85 -24.71 2.32
N ASP A 789 -21.44 -23.62 1.86
CA ASP A 789 -21.30 -22.28 2.42
C ASP A 789 -22.69 -21.67 2.57
N GLY A 790 -23.17 -21.55 3.81
CA GLY A 790 -24.49 -20.94 4.08
C GLY A 790 -24.52 -19.44 3.75
N GLY A 791 -23.40 -18.75 3.94
CA GLY A 791 -23.35 -17.30 3.95
C GLY A 791 -24.01 -16.72 5.21
N ILE A 792 -24.65 -15.55 5.08
CA ILE A 792 -25.14 -14.80 6.24
C ILE A 792 -26.47 -15.37 6.74
N GLY A 793 -26.43 -16.13 7.84
CA GLY A 793 -27.66 -16.69 8.36
C GLY A 793 -27.60 -17.44 9.69
N ASN A 794 -28.39 -18.52 9.73
CA ASN A 794 -28.32 -19.60 10.71
C ASN A 794 -28.66 -20.87 9.93
N ASP A 795 -27.65 -21.41 9.27
CA ASP A 795 -27.86 -22.31 8.15
C ASP A 795 -27.77 -23.77 8.58
N THR A 796 -28.33 -24.67 7.78
CA THR A 796 -28.24 -26.12 8.00
C THR A 796 -27.55 -26.74 6.81
N MET A 797 -26.33 -27.22 7.02
CA MET A 797 -25.49 -27.82 6.00
C MET A 797 -25.37 -29.32 6.27
N THR A 798 -25.67 -30.13 5.26
CA THR A 798 -25.50 -31.59 5.28
C THR A 798 -24.67 -31.97 4.06
N GLY A 799 -23.45 -32.44 4.24
CA GLY A 799 -22.57 -32.88 3.15
C GLY A 799 -23.14 -34.15 2.49
N GLY A 800 -22.67 -35.33 2.91
CA GLY A 800 -23.37 -36.58 2.61
C GLY A 800 -22.53 -37.84 2.73
N ASP A 801 -22.16 -38.42 1.57
CA ASP A 801 -21.21 -39.53 1.41
C ASP A 801 -19.92 -38.98 0.75
N ASP A 802 -18.72 -39.43 1.17
CA ASP A 802 -17.38 -38.87 0.88
C ASP A 802 -17.02 -37.62 1.74
N ASN A 803 -15.96 -36.85 1.45
CA ASN A 803 -15.35 -35.92 2.44
C ASN A 803 -15.67 -34.44 2.15
N ASP A 804 -16.41 -33.81 3.06
CA ASP A 804 -17.04 -32.51 2.81
C ASP A 804 -16.33 -31.33 3.50
N VAL A 805 -16.59 -30.12 3.00
CA VAL A 805 -16.07 -28.86 3.55
C VAL A 805 -17.21 -27.89 3.82
N TYR A 806 -17.32 -27.47 5.08
CA TYR A 806 -18.33 -26.52 5.56
C TYR A 806 -17.69 -25.19 5.90
N LEU A 807 -18.21 -24.08 5.37
CA LEU A 807 -17.89 -22.75 5.91
C LEU A 807 -18.90 -22.39 7.00
N VAL A 808 -18.41 -22.09 8.21
CA VAL A 808 -19.21 -21.71 9.37
C VAL A 808 -18.81 -20.31 9.83
N ASP A 809 -19.70 -19.33 9.61
CA ASP A 809 -19.48 -17.92 9.96
C ASP A 809 -20.47 -17.37 11.01
N ALA A 810 -21.57 -18.07 11.26
CA ALA A 810 -22.60 -17.65 12.20
C ALA A 810 -22.79 -18.67 13.34
N THR A 811 -22.99 -18.17 14.57
CA THR A 811 -23.13 -19.04 15.76
C THR A 811 -24.40 -19.90 15.79
N GLY A 812 -25.30 -19.71 14.82
CA GLY A 812 -26.51 -20.51 14.63
C GLY A 812 -26.39 -21.60 13.57
N ASP A 813 -25.28 -21.65 12.84
CA ASP A 813 -25.06 -22.65 11.79
C ASP A 813 -24.99 -24.06 12.38
N THR A 814 -25.54 -25.01 11.63
CA THR A 814 -25.68 -26.40 12.02
C THR A 814 -25.13 -27.29 10.93
N VAL A 815 -23.93 -27.81 11.14
CA VAL A 815 -23.34 -28.88 10.34
C VAL A 815 -23.93 -30.23 10.77
N VAL A 816 -24.34 -31.03 9.80
CA VAL A 816 -24.99 -32.33 10.00
C VAL A 816 -24.28 -33.39 9.16
N GLU A 817 -23.46 -34.21 9.82
CA GLU A 817 -22.88 -35.39 9.19
C GLU A 817 -23.68 -36.68 9.44
N LEU A 818 -23.54 -37.63 8.52
CA LEU A 818 -24.13 -38.96 8.62
C LEU A 818 -23.05 -40.03 8.91
N PRO A 819 -23.35 -41.08 9.70
CA PRO A 819 -22.37 -42.12 10.02
C PRO A 819 -21.89 -42.86 8.76
N GLY A 820 -20.65 -42.55 8.35
CA GLY A 820 -20.04 -43.08 7.14
C GLY A 820 -19.99 -42.12 5.95
N GLY A 821 -20.16 -40.80 6.18
CA GLY A 821 -19.88 -39.73 5.22
C GLY A 821 -18.41 -39.73 4.78
N GLY A 822 -17.56 -38.99 5.47
CA GLY A 822 -16.14 -38.95 5.19
C GLY A 822 -15.26 -39.81 6.10
N THR A 823 -13.97 -39.51 6.04
CA THR A 823 -12.97 -39.81 7.08
C THR A 823 -12.06 -38.60 7.35
N ALA A 824 -12.47 -37.44 6.84
CA ALA A 824 -11.68 -36.22 6.76
C ALA A 824 -12.58 -34.97 6.65
N ASP A 825 -13.83 -35.03 7.10
CA ASP A 825 -14.80 -33.94 6.96
C ASP A 825 -14.30 -32.69 7.70
N ARG A 826 -14.44 -31.51 7.09
CA ARG A 826 -13.79 -30.28 7.57
C ARG A 826 -14.75 -29.13 7.77
N ILE A 827 -14.77 -28.58 8.98
CA ILE A 827 -15.28 -27.23 9.22
C ILE A 827 -14.14 -26.22 9.03
N GLU A 828 -14.36 -25.25 8.15
CA GLU A 828 -13.61 -24.00 8.04
C GLU A 828 -14.43 -22.92 8.75
N SER A 829 -13.86 -22.20 9.72
CA SER A 829 -14.65 -21.28 10.54
C SER A 829 -14.00 -19.93 10.79
N THR A 830 -14.79 -18.86 10.62
CA THR A 830 -14.44 -17.48 11.00
C THR A 830 -14.89 -17.13 12.42
N ILE A 831 -15.50 -18.08 13.15
CA ILE A 831 -15.97 -17.94 14.53
C ILE A 831 -15.36 -19.00 15.47
N THR A 832 -15.62 -18.88 16.77
CA THR A 832 -15.22 -19.89 17.76
C THR A 832 -16.13 -21.11 17.70
N ILE A 833 -15.55 -22.28 17.46
CA ILE A 833 -16.25 -23.56 17.47
C ILE A 833 -16.16 -24.18 18.88
N ALA A 834 -17.27 -24.08 19.63
CA ALA A 834 -17.32 -24.55 21.03
C ALA A 834 -17.33 -26.08 21.18
N ALA A 835 -17.69 -26.82 20.12
CA ALA A 835 -17.52 -28.26 19.93
C ALA A 835 -17.75 -28.58 18.44
N LEU A 836 -16.95 -29.45 17.85
CA LEU A 836 -17.22 -29.98 16.50
C LEU A 836 -18.54 -30.75 16.46
N ALA A 837 -19.21 -30.72 15.31
CA ALA A 837 -20.36 -31.59 15.05
C ALA A 837 -19.95 -33.07 15.15
N ALA A 838 -20.93 -33.97 15.37
CA ALA A 838 -20.65 -35.40 15.37
C ALA A 838 -20.16 -35.87 13.98
N GLU A 839 -19.39 -36.96 13.94
CA GLU A 839 -18.77 -37.53 12.72
C GLU A 839 -17.76 -36.60 11.96
N VAL A 840 -17.62 -35.31 12.29
CA VAL A 840 -16.60 -34.42 11.68
C VAL A 840 -15.19 -34.65 12.26
N GLU A 841 -14.17 -34.89 11.43
CA GLU A 841 -12.79 -35.04 11.90
C GLU A 841 -11.96 -33.75 11.98
N GLN A 842 -12.16 -32.78 11.09
CA GLN A 842 -11.24 -31.65 10.93
C GLN A 842 -11.87 -30.28 11.26
N LEU A 843 -11.08 -29.42 11.89
CA LEU A 843 -11.37 -28.00 12.11
C LEU A 843 -10.22 -27.15 11.59
N THR A 844 -10.52 -26.08 10.87
CA THR A 844 -9.59 -25.02 10.51
C THR A 844 -10.20 -23.67 10.87
N LEU A 845 -9.56 -22.93 11.78
CA LEU A 845 -9.94 -21.56 12.10
C LEU A 845 -9.36 -20.61 11.04
N LEU A 846 -10.10 -19.56 10.69
CA LEU A 846 -9.74 -18.60 9.64
C LEU A 846 -9.49 -17.20 10.22
N GLY A 847 -8.79 -16.36 9.46
CA GLY A 847 -8.53 -14.95 9.80
C GLY A 847 -7.49 -14.73 10.91
N ALA A 848 -7.61 -13.59 11.59
CA ALA A 848 -6.67 -13.13 12.63
C ALA A 848 -7.33 -12.83 13.99
N ALA A 849 -8.60 -13.21 14.15
CA ALA A 849 -9.29 -13.08 15.43
C ALA A 849 -8.85 -14.18 16.40
N ASN A 850 -8.87 -13.90 17.70
CA ASN A 850 -8.61 -14.88 18.78
C ASN A 850 -9.79 -15.87 18.90
N LEU A 851 -9.91 -16.75 17.92
CA LEU A 851 -10.92 -17.82 17.87
C LEU A 851 -10.47 -19.00 18.73
N ASN A 852 -11.39 -19.92 19.03
CA ASN A 852 -11.06 -21.13 19.79
C ASN A 852 -11.71 -22.33 19.09
N GLY A 853 -11.09 -23.50 19.22
CA GLY A 853 -11.54 -24.73 18.59
C GLY A 853 -11.60 -25.87 19.58
N THR A 854 -12.76 -26.49 19.71
CA THR A 854 -12.96 -27.71 20.50
C THR A 854 -13.39 -28.86 19.59
N GLY A 855 -12.74 -30.01 19.71
CA GLY A 855 -13.06 -31.25 19.00
C GLY A 855 -14.35 -31.93 19.45
N ASN A 856 -14.45 -33.24 19.19
CA ASN A 856 -15.59 -34.07 19.56
C ASN A 856 -15.15 -35.34 20.33
N ALA A 857 -15.46 -36.54 19.82
CA ALA A 857 -15.10 -37.83 20.43
C ALA A 857 -14.29 -38.75 19.49
N LEU A 858 -13.83 -38.18 18.36
CA LEU A 858 -13.04 -38.84 17.32
C LEU A 858 -11.55 -38.50 17.49
N ALA A 859 -10.70 -38.93 16.57
CA ALA A 859 -9.33 -38.43 16.48
C ALA A 859 -9.33 -37.18 15.57
N ASN A 860 -9.51 -36.01 16.16
CA ASN A 860 -9.65 -34.76 15.43
C ASN A 860 -8.31 -34.18 14.98
N ARG A 861 -8.34 -33.41 13.89
CA ARG A 861 -7.25 -32.52 13.49
C ARG A 861 -7.74 -31.08 13.54
N ILE A 862 -7.22 -30.31 14.47
CA ILE A 862 -7.58 -28.91 14.71
C ILE A 862 -6.41 -28.04 14.28
N VAL A 863 -6.68 -27.09 13.39
CA VAL A 863 -5.75 -26.06 12.93
C VAL A 863 -6.29 -24.70 13.36
N GLY A 864 -5.49 -23.96 14.12
CA GLY A 864 -5.77 -22.58 14.50
C GLY A 864 -5.49 -21.58 13.37
N ASN A 865 -5.43 -20.30 13.72
CA ASN A 865 -5.32 -19.19 12.77
C ASN A 865 -4.08 -18.31 13.03
N THR A 866 -4.21 -16.98 12.97
CA THR A 866 -3.11 -16.04 13.29
C THR A 866 -3.37 -15.20 14.55
N GLY A 867 -4.42 -15.53 15.31
CA GLY A 867 -4.72 -14.97 16.62
C GLY A 867 -4.55 -16.02 17.71
N ASN A 868 -4.45 -15.56 18.97
CA ASN A 868 -4.22 -16.44 20.11
C ASN A 868 -5.42 -17.39 20.31
N ASN A 869 -5.23 -18.68 20.05
CA ASN A 869 -6.26 -19.71 20.11
C ASN A 869 -6.17 -20.57 21.39
N ILE A 870 -7.33 -21.02 21.86
CA ILE A 870 -7.41 -22.17 22.77
C ILE A 870 -7.90 -23.36 21.95
N LEU A 871 -7.04 -24.38 21.81
CA LEU A 871 -7.32 -25.61 21.10
C LEU A 871 -7.51 -26.76 22.10
N ASP A 872 -8.59 -27.51 21.94
CA ASP A 872 -9.02 -28.57 22.85
C ASP A 872 -9.48 -29.78 22.02
N GLY A 873 -8.71 -30.87 22.00
CA GLY A 873 -9.09 -32.10 21.28
C GLY A 873 -10.40 -32.72 21.77
N ALA A 874 -10.84 -32.36 22.99
CA ALA A 874 -11.89 -33.03 23.73
C ALA A 874 -11.54 -34.51 24.00
N ALA A 875 -12.20 -35.49 23.39
CA ALA A 875 -11.96 -36.90 23.69
C ALA A 875 -11.48 -37.67 22.47
N GLY A 876 -10.16 -37.81 22.31
CA GLY A 876 -9.62 -38.44 21.10
C GLY A 876 -8.18 -38.90 21.23
N VAL A 877 -7.50 -38.94 20.09
CA VAL A 877 -6.04 -38.94 19.99
C VAL A 877 -5.71 -37.96 18.89
N ASP A 878 -5.68 -36.70 19.29
CA ASP A 878 -5.91 -35.55 18.41
C ASP A 878 -4.59 -34.93 17.93
N ILE A 879 -4.69 -34.15 16.85
CA ILE A 879 -3.60 -33.34 16.31
C ILE A 879 -4.04 -31.88 16.41
N MET A 880 -3.36 -31.10 17.23
CA MET A 880 -3.57 -29.67 17.36
C MET A 880 -2.37 -28.91 16.78
N ILE A 881 -2.65 -27.95 15.91
CA ILE A 881 -1.70 -27.06 15.25
C ILE A 881 -2.19 -25.65 15.53
N GLY A 882 -1.41 -24.81 16.20
CA GLY A 882 -1.79 -23.45 16.58
C GLY A 882 -1.80 -22.52 15.38
N GLY A 883 -0.62 -22.35 14.77
CA GLY A 883 -0.39 -21.29 13.81
C GLY A 883 0.25 -20.11 14.53
N ALA A 884 0.07 -18.89 14.03
CA ALA A 884 0.69 -17.72 14.67
C ALA A 884 -0.19 -17.19 15.80
N GLY A 885 0.42 -16.79 16.91
CA GLY A 885 -0.34 -16.39 18.12
C GLY A 885 0.42 -16.77 19.37
N ASN A 886 -0.19 -16.63 20.54
CA ASN A 886 0.29 -17.29 21.76
C ASN A 886 -0.80 -18.27 22.20
N ASP A 887 -0.63 -19.53 21.83
CA ASP A 887 -1.70 -20.52 21.82
C ASP A 887 -1.72 -21.41 23.07
N VAL A 888 -2.90 -21.96 23.36
CA VAL A 888 -3.13 -22.85 24.51
C VAL A 888 -3.74 -24.17 24.05
N TYR A 889 -2.94 -25.22 24.11
CA TYR A 889 -3.34 -26.60 23.86
C TYR A 889 -3.82 -27.26 25.14
N LYS A 890 -4.98 -27.91 25.10
CA LYS A 890 -5.40 -28.82 26.17
C LYS A 890 -5.15 -30.25 25.77
N VAL A 891 -4.39 -30.97 26.60
CA VAL A 891 -4.01 -32.37 26.39
C VAL A 891 -4.55 -33.19 27.55
N ASP A 892 -5.52 -34.06 27.32
CA ASP A 892 -6.11 -34.92 28.35
C ASP A 892 -6.06 -36.43 28.06
N VAL A 893 -5.66 -36.83 26.85
CA VAL A 893 -5.42 -38.21 26.43
C VAL A 893 -3.95 -38.46 26.08
N THR A 894 -3.41 -39.59 26.53
CA THR A 894 -2.06 -40.01 26.14
C THR A 894 -1.99 -40.37 24.67
N GLY A 895 -1.29 -39.56 23.88
CA GLY A 895 -1.01 -39.82 22.46
C GLY A 895 -1.34 -38.64 21.54
N GLU A 896 -2.03 -37.62 22.05
CA GLU A 896 -2.27 -36.36 21.33
C GLU A 896 -0.95 -35.69 20.89
N SER A 897 -1.01 -34.98 19.77
CA SER A 897 0.14 -34.34 19.12
C SER A 897 -0.08 -32.83 19.02
N VAL A 898 0.83 -32.06 19.62
CA VAL A 898 0.90 -30.60 19.46
C VAL A 898 2.00 -30.26 18.47
N VAL A 899 1.70 -29.40 17.49
CA VAL A 899 2.61 -29.05 16.38
C VAL A 899 2.70 -27.54 16.23
N GLU A 900 3.88 -26.99 16.52
CA GLU A 900 4.24 -25.59 16.28
C GLU A 900 5.41 -25.45 15.30
N LEU A 901 5.41 -24.39 14.49
CA LEU A 901 6.59 -23.98 13.71
C LEU A 901 7.40 -22.92 14.47
N SER A 902 8.57 -22.57 13.93
CA SER A 902 9.52 -21.71 14.63
C SER A 902 9.17 -20.23 14.42
N GLY A 903 8.97 -19.51 15.53
CA GLY A 903 8.70 -18.07 15.51
C GLY A 903 7.23 -17.71 15.33
N GLU A 904 6.33 -18.67 15.56
CA GLU A 904 4.88 -18.45 15.49
C GLU A 904 4.31 -17.87 16.80
N GLY A 905 4.88 -18.20 17.97
CA GLY A 905 4.34 -17.79 19.25
C GLY A 905 5.24 -17.86 20.49
N ILE A 906 4.57 -17.75 21.66
CA ILE A 906 5.02 -18.19 22.98
C ILE A 906 3.90 -19.07 23.53
N ASP A 907 4.03 -20.37 23.33
CA ASP A 907 2.89 -21.27 23.35
C ASP A 907 2.84 -22.14 24.60
N ARG A 908 1.66 -22.72 24.86
CA ARG A 908 1.36 -23.35 26.15
C ARG A 908 0.59 -24.64 26.00
N VAL A 909 1.09 -25.71 26.63
CA VAL A 909 0.34 -26.93 26.89
C VAL A 909 -0.21 -26.94 28.31
N ASP A 910 -1.53 -27.11 28.44
CA ASP A 910 -2.28 -27.40 29.66
C ASP A 910 -2.64 -28.90 29.66
N SER A 911 -1.91 -29.72 30.44
CA SER A 911 -1.99 -31.19 30.36
C SER A 911 -2.56 -31.85 31.60
N LEU A 912 -3.51 -32.78 31.42
CA LEU A 912 -4.03 -33.69 32.45
C LEU A 912 -3.29 -35.06 32.47
N VAL A 913 -2.32 -35.26 31.58
CA VAL A 913 -1.44 -36.44 31.50
C VAL A 913 0.04 -36.06 31.64
N SER A 914 0.92 -37.02 31.85
CA SER A 914 2.36 -36.76 31.77
C SER A 914 2.73 -36.37 30.35
N TYR A 915 3.40 -35.23 30.17
CA TYR A 915 3.66 -34.64 28.86
C TYR A 915 5.14 -34.27 28.67
N ALA A 916 5.59 -34.35 27.43
CA ALA A 916 6.88 -33.85 26.99
C ALA A 916 6.62 -32.83 25.87
N LEU A 917 7.07 -31.58 26.05
CA LEU A 917 6.84 -30.52 25.07
C LEU A 917 7.44 -30.91 23.71
N THR A 918 6.65 -30.72 22.66
CA THR A 918 7.14 -30.78 21.28
C THR A 918 8.02 -29.56 20.98
N ALA A 919 8.73 -29.57 19.86
CA ALA A 919 9.60 -28.44 19.49
C ALA A 919 8.77 -27.16 19.27
N ASN A 920 9.37 -26.00 19.55
CA ASN A 920 8.77 -24.67 19.44
C ASN A 920 7.63 -24.35 20.43
N VAL A 921 7.41 -25.17 21.46
CA VAL A 921 6.50 -24.83 22.58
C VAL A 921 7.31 -24.44 23.82
N GLU A 922 7.03 -23.29 24.42
CA GLU A 922 7.78 -22.76 25.58
C GLU A 922 7.21 -23.22 26.93
N ASN A 923 5.88 -23.31 27.08
CA ASN A 923 5.25 -23.44 28.39
C ASN A 923 4.51 -24.77 28.56
N LEU A 924 4.68 -25.40 29.73
CA LEU A 924 3.91 -26.56 30.17
C LEU A 924 3.25 -26.24 31.52
N THR A 925 2.00 -26.67 31.69
CA THR A 925 1.37 -26.76 33.01
C THR A 925 0.63 -28.07 33.16
N LEU A 926 0.90 -28.73 34.27
CA LEU A 926 0.26 -29.97 34.67
C LEU A 926 -0.99 -29.62 35.48
N LEU A 927 -2.09 -30.28 35.18
CA LEU A 927 -3.41 -30.05 35.77
C LEU A 927 -3.88 -31.26 36.58
N GLY A 928 -5.03 -31.12 37.22
CA GLY A 928 -5.66 -32.22 37.97
C GLY A 928 -4.97 -32.56 39.29
N LEU A 929 -5.11 -33.82 39.70
CA LEU A 929 -4.68 -34.37 41.00
C LEU A 929 -3.90 -35.68 40.88
N ALA A 930 -3.49 -36.05 39.66
CA ALA A 930 -2.69 -37.25 39.41
C ALA A 930 -1.20 -36.92 39.49
N ASN A 931 -0.38 -37.86 39.96
CA ASN A 931 1.07 -37.77 39.83
C ASN A 931 1.44 -37.92 38.35
N ILE A 932 1.63 -36.79 37.68
CA ILE A 932 2.02 -36.67 36.27
C ILE A 932 3.33 -35.87 36.18
N ASN A 933 4.07 -36.06 35.09
CA ASN A 933 5.42 -35.52 34.93
C ASN A 933 5.50 -34.58 33.73
N GLY A 934 6.37 -33.58 33.82
CA GLY A 934 6.63 -32.60 32.76
C GLY A 934 8.06 -32.71 32.26
N THR A 935 8.23 -32.77 30.95
CA THR A 935 9.54 -32.65 30.27
C THR A 935 9.46 -31.51 29.26
N GLY A 936 10.43 -30.60 29.23
CA GLY A 936 10.53 -29.60 28.16
C GLY A 936 11.31 -30.12 26.95
N ASN A 937 11.80 -29.19 26.13
CA ASN A 937 12.45 -29.46 24.86
C ASN A 937 13.94 -29.00 24.86
N THR A 938 14.31 -28.01 24.03
CA THR A 938 15.66 -27.42 23.97
C THR A 938 15.61 -25.88 23.96
N LEU A 939 14.45 -25.31 24.31
CA LEU A 939 14.20 -23.88 24.46
C LEU A 939 14.20 -23.54 25.94
N ALA A 940 14.13 -22.25 26.28
CA ALA A 940 13.95 -21.84 27.68
C ALA A 940 12.50 -22.08 28.09
N ASN A 941 12.23 -23.22 28.73
CA ASN A 941 10.89 -23.67 29.06
C ASN A 941 10.41 -23.19 30.44
N THR A 942 9.12 -22.85 30.56
CA THR A 942 8.46 -22.69 31.87
C THR A 942 7.55 -23.87 32.14
N ILE A 943 7.91 -24.70 33.12
CA ILE A 943 7.20 -25.93 33.48
C ILE A 943 6.59 -25.78 34.88
N VAL A 944 5.28 -25.84 34.96
CA VAL A 944 4.52 -25.78 36.22
C VAL A 944 3.85 -27.12 36.51
N GLY A 945 4.13 -27.68 37.68
CA GLY A 945 3.51 -28.89 38.20
C GLY A 945 2.08 -28.69 38.71
N ASN A 946 1.49 -29.78 39.19
CA ASN A 946 0.23 -29.79 39.91
C ASN A 946 0.46 -30.08 41.41
N GLY A 947 -0.62 -30.14 42.21
CA GLY A 947 -0.53 -30.35 43.66
C GLY A 947 -0.22 -31.79 44.11
N ALA A 948 0.58 -32.56 43.36
CA ALA A 948 0.96 -33.95 43.62
C ALA A 948 2.44 -34.17 43.29
N ASP A 949 3.04 -35.28 43.74
CA ASP A 949 4.48 -35.53 43.50
C ASP A 949 4.77 -35.67 41.98
N ASN A 950 5.41 -34.65 41.40
CA ASN A 950 5.75 -34.52 39.97
C ASN A 950 7.26 -34.69 39.76
N VAL A 951 7.66 -35.21 38.59
CA VAL A 951 9.03 -35.06 38.06
C VAL A 951 9.00 -33.97 36.98
N LEU A 952 9.73 -32.89 37.21
CA LEU A 952 9.86 -31.76 36.29
C LEU A 952 11.30 -31.72 35.74
N ASN A 953 11.43 -31.82 34.43
CA ASN A 953 12.72 -31.79 33.73
C ASN A 953 12.68 -30.74 32.62
N GLY A 954 13.59 -29.77 32.65
CA GLY A 954 13.64 -28.67 31.69
C GLY A 954 13.83 -29.15 30.24
N GLY A 955 14.64 -30.18 30.04
CA GLY A 955 15.10 -30.56 28.70
C GLY A 955 16.62 -30.58 28.71
N VAL A 956 17.25 -30.44 27.53
CA VAL A 956 18.71 -30.26 27.46
C VAL A 956 19.00 -28.97 26.71
N GLY A 957 19.52 -27.99 27.43
CA GLY A 957 19.78 -26.65 26.90
C GLY A 957 18.52 -25.79 26.90
N GLY A 958 18.69 -24.55 27.34
CA GLY A 958 17.59 -23.70 27.76
C GLY A 958 18.01 -22.88 28.97
N GLY A 959 17.03 -22.31 29.65
CA GLY A 959 17.23 -21.57 30.88
C GLY A 959 15.94 -21.66 31.66
N ASP A 960 15.71 -22.85 32.21
CA ASP A 960 14.35 -23.31 32.44
C ASP A 960 13.79 -22.84 33.78
N VAL A 961 12.48 -22.73 33.87
CA VAL A 961 11.77 -22.30 35.08
C VAL A 961 10.87 -23.45 35.53
N LEU A 962 11.34 -24.21 36.52
CA LEU A 962 10.66 -25.39 37.04
C LEU A 962 9.94 -25.05 38.35
N ARG A 963 8.64 -25.39 38.45
CA ARG A 963 7.76 -25.00 39.57
C ARG A 963 6.78 -26.10 39.95
N GLY A 964 7.09 -26.91 40.97
CA GLY A 964 6.30 -28.04 41.48
C GLY A 964 4.94 -27.63 42.06
N LEU A 965 4.93 -26.55 42.85
CA LEU A 965 3.80 -25.98 43.59
C LEU A 965 3.51 -26.65 44.93
N GLY A 966 3.68 -27.96 45.05
CA GLY A 966 3.49 -28.68 46.31
C GLY A 966 3.05 -30.14 46.10
N GLY A 967 3.63 -31.02 46.91
CA GLY A 967 3.83 -32.42 46.55
C GLY A 967 5.18 -32.82 47.15
N ASN A 968 5.82 -33.89 46.68
CA ASN A 968 7.24 -34.11 46.95
C ASN A 968 7.92 -34.14 45.58
N ASP A 969 8.24 -32.96 45.07
CA ASP A 969 8.58 -32.76 43.68
C ASP A 969 10.06 -33.09 43.40
N THR A 970 10.34 -33.56 42.18
CA THR A 970 11.69 -33.86 41.74
C THR A 970 12.04 -33.02 40.52
N TYR A 971 12.96 -32.10 40.72
CA TYR A 971 13.53 -31.22 39.71
C TYR A 971 14.77 -31.86 39.08
N VAL A 972 14.84 -31.89 37.76
CA VAL A 972 16.07 -32.21 37.03
C VAL A 972 16.66 -30.90 36.51
N VAL A 973 17.90 -30.63 36.92
CA VAL A 973 18.67 -29.42 36.56
C VAL A 973 19.94 -29.88 35.85
N ASP A 974 20.14 -29.45 34.60
CA ASP A 974 21.34 -29.80 33.85
C ASP A 974 22.08 -28.62 33.21
N GLU A 975 21.50 -27.41 33.23
CA GLU A 975 22.20 -26.18 32.89
C GLU A 975 22.27 -25.19 34.07
N LEU A 976 23.29 -24.34 34.05
CA LEU A 976 23.49 -23.31 35.09
C LEU A 976 22.48 -22.15 35.02
N SER A 977 21.71 -22.07 33.93
CA SER A 977 20.63 -21.11 33.71
C SER A 977 19.29 -21.58 34.28
N ASP A 978 19.17 -22.84 34.68
CA ASP A 978 17.93 -23.40 35.21
C ASP A 978 17.59 -22.83 36.58
N THR A 979 16.30 -22.61 36.81
CA THR A 979 15.76 -22.03 38.03
C THR A 979 14.65 -22.91 38.60
N VAL A 980 14.82 -23.29 39.85
CA VAL A 980 13.81 -24.04 40.63
C VAL A 980 13.12 -23.06 41.56
N THR A 981 11.80 -22.92 41.43
CA THR A 981 11.01 -21.97 42.22
C THR A 981 9.82 -22.64 42.88
N GLU A 982 9.95 -22.94 44.16
CA GLU A 982 8.84 -23.34 45.01
C GLU A 982 8.01 -22.16 45.51
N VAL A 983 6.70 -22.39 45.67
CA VAL A 983 5.72 -21.34 46.02
C VAL A 983 5.29 -21.39 47.48
N ASN A 984 5.52 -22.51 48.15
CA ASN A 984 5.24 -22.74 49.56
C ASN A 984 6.09 -23.92 50.08
N ALA A 985 6.14 -24.11 51.41
CA ALA A 985 6.85 -25.23 52.03
C ALA A 985 5.89 -26.41 52.31
N VAL A 986 5.32 -27.00 51.26
CA VAL A 986 4.46 -28.19 51.34
C VAL A 986 5.05 -29.30 50.47
N GLY A 987 6.06 -29.94 51.04
CA GLY A 987 6.76 -31.05 50.40
C GLY A 987 7.96 -31.51 51.18
N VAL A 988 8.74 -32.36 50.52
CA VAL A 988 10.18 -32.56 50.73
C VAL A 988 10.74 -32.66 49.32
N ASP A 989 11.22 -31.53 48.81
CA ASP A 989 11.45 -31.37 47.38
C ASP A 989 12.93 -31.59 47.03
N LEU A 990 13.17 -32.31 45.92
CA LEU A 990 14.48 -32.81 45.53
C LEU A 990 14.95 -32.17 44.22
N VAL A 991 16.12 -31.51 44.26
CA VAL A 991 16.87 -31.16 43.05
C VAL A 991 17.88 -32.25 42.72
N GLN A 992 17.79 -32.80 41.51
CA GLN A 992 18.81 -33.64 40.90
C GLN A 992 19.61 -32.80 39.91
N SER A 993 20.82 -32.37 40.31
CA SER A 993 21.64 -31.47 39.50
C SER A 993 22.80 -32.20 38.83
N SER A 994 23.08 -31.91 37.56
CA SER A 994 24.34 -32.30 36.91
C SER A 994 25.39 -31.17 36.86
N VAL A 995 25.01 -29.97 37.29
CA VAL A 995 25.86 -28.79 37.48
C VAL A 995 26.03 -28.44 38.96
N SER A 996 26.90 -27.48 39.29
CA SER A 996 26.97 -26.95 40.67
C SER A 996 25.72 -26.13 40.96
N PHE A 997 25.02 -26.41 42.06
CA PHE A 997 23.70 -25.83 42.33
C PHE A 997 23.56 -25.31 43.76
N THR A 998 22.80 -24.23 43.91
CA THR A 998 22.39 -23.67 45.20
C THR A 998 20.88 -23.78 45.34
N LEU A 999 20.39 -24.47 46.37
CA LEU A 999 18.96 -24.60 46.61
C LEU A 999 18.28 -23.24 46.79
N GLY A 1000 17.16 -23.06 46.09
CA GLY A 1000 16.23 -21.94 46.29
C GLY A 1000 15.51 -22.02 47.63
N ASN A 1001 14.63 -21.07 47.92
CA ASN A 1001 13.78 -21.15 49.12
C ASN A 1001 12.80 -22.33 49.00
N PHE A 1002 12.43 -22.92 50.15
CA PHE A 1002 11.43 -24.00 50.26
C PHE A 1002 11.78 -25.34 49.60
N VAL A 1003 13.05 -25.56 49.23
CA VAL A 1003 13.53 -26.86 48.73
C VAL A 1003 14.46 -27.49 49.76
N GLU A 1004 14.23 -28.75 50.13
CA GLU A 1004 14.98 -29.44 51.18
C GLU A 1004 16.19 -30.22 50.65
N ASP A 1005 16.05 -30.97 49.57
CA ASP A 1005 17.01 -32.00 49.19
C ASP A 1005 17.77 -31.64 47.90
N LEU A 1006 19.09 -31.89 47.89
CA LEU A 1006 19.95 -31.74 46.72
C LEU A 1006 20.76 -33.02 46.49
N ARG A 1007 20.68 -33.59 45.30
CA ARG A 1007 21.54 -34.70 44.86
C ARG A 1007 22.30 -34.31 43.60
N LEU A 1008 23.62 -34.25 43.73
CA LEU A 1008 24.53 -34.05 42.62
C LEU A 1008 24.66 -35.36 41.82
N THR A 1009 24.79 -35.22 40.50
CA THR A 1009 24.81 -36.33 39.55
C THR A 1009 26.00 -36.19 38.59
N GLY A 1010 26.08 -37.06 37.58
CA GLY A 1010 27.20 -37.04 36.62
C GLY A 1010 28.55 -37.45 37.23
N SER A 1011 29.63 -37.02 36.57
CA SER A 1011 31.03 -37.35 36.93
C SER A 1011 31.97 -36.13 36.87
N ALA A 1012 31.41 -34.93 37.01
CA ALA A 1012 32.17 -33.70 37.12
C ALA A 1012 32.35 -33.35 38.60
N ALA A 1013 33.46 -32.69 38.95
CA ALA A 1013 33.62 -32.06 40.26
C ALA A 1013 32.70 -30.84 40.32
N ILE A 1014 31.56 -30.97 41.00
CA ILE A 1014 30.51 -29.97 41.12
C ILE A 1014 30.15 -29.79 42.60
N ASN A 1015 29.64 -28.62 42.96
CA ASN A 1015 29.41 -28.24 44.35
C ASN A 1015 27.92 -28.13 44.66
N GLY A 1016 27.55 -28.50 45.88
CA GLY A 1016 26.18 -28.41 46.37
C GLY A 1016 26.09 -27.39 47.50
N THR A 1017 25.10 -26.50 47.43
CA THR A 1017 24.88 -25.50 48.46
C THR A 1017 23.40 -25.46 48.88
N GLY A 1018 23.15 -25.54 50.19
CA GLY A 1018 21.82 -25.51 50.79
C GLY A 1018 21.21 -24.11 50.88
N ASN A 1019 20.19 -23.97 51.70
CA ASN A 1019 19.49 -22.72 51.98
C ASN A 1019 19.50 -22.39 53.49
N THR A 1020 18.37 -22.21 54.16
CA THR A 1020 18.31 -22.02 55.63
C THR A 1020 17.37 -23.02 56.30
N LEU A 1021 16.95 -24.05 55.58
CA LEU A 1021 16.16 -25.18 56.06
C LEU A 1021 17.10 -26.27 56.58
N ALA A 1022 16.58 -27.42 56.99
CA ALA A 1022 17.41 -28.58 57.27
C ALA A 1022 17.53 -29.40 55.97
N ASN A 1023 18.63 -29.20 55.24
CA ASN A 1023 18.84 -29.77 53.91
C ASN A 1023 19.49 -31.16 53.95
N VAL A 1024 19.13 -32.02 52.99
CA VAL A 1024 19.89 -33.26 52.71
C VAL A 1024 20.66 -33.08 51.41
N ILE A 1025 21.98 -32.94 51.50
CA ILE A 1025 22.86 -32.71 50.35
C ILE A 1025 23.74 -33.95 50.11
N THR A 1026 23.53 -34.60 48.96
CA THR A 1026 24.30 -35.77 48.51
C THR A 1026 25.16 -35.40 47.31
N GLY A 1027 26.47 -35.57 47.44
CA GLY A 1027 27.45 -35.41 46.37
C GLY A 1027 27.43 -36.55 45.34
N ASN A 1028 28.29 -36.44 44.32
CA ASN A 1028 28.50 -37.46 43.31
C ASN A 1028 29.75 -38.32 43.64
N ALA A 1029 30.41 -38.89 42.63
CA ALA A 1029 31.61 -39.72 42.83
C ALA A 1029 32.93 -38.99 42.48
N SER A 1030 32.91 -37.66 42.56
CA SER A 1030 34.03 -36.75 42.31
C SER A 1030 34.23 -35.85 43.53
N ASP A 1031 35.40 -35.24 43.68
CA ASP A 1031 35.65 -34.23 44.72
C ASP A 1031 34.57 -33.11 44.68
N ASN A 1032 33.80 -32.95 45.74
CA ASN A 1032 32.71 -31.97 45.85
C ASN A 1032 32.91 -31.04 47.07
N ILE A 1033 32.47 -29.78 46.97
CA ILE A 1033 32.26 -28.91 48.13
C ILE A 1033 30.77 -28.91 48.46
N LEU A 1034 30.42 -29.35 49.67
CA LEU A 1034 29.06 -29.38 50.19
C LEU A 1034 28.93 -28.37 51.34
N ASP A 1035 28.03 -27.39 51.19
CA ASP A 1035 27.77 -26.34 52.16
C ASP A 1035 26.27 -26.26 52.49
N GLY A 1036 25.88 -26.71 53.68
CA GLY A 1036 24.49 -26.65 54.14
C GLY A 1036 24.00 -25.23 54.44
N LYS A 1037 24.93 -24.33 54.79
CA LYS A 1037 24.69 -23.05 55.50
C LYS A 1037 24.06 -23.29 56.89
N ALA A 1038 23.28 -22.32 57.38
CA ALA A 1038 22.78 -22.21 58.76
C ALA A 1038 21.75 -23.27 59.20
N GLY A 1039 21.52 -24.30 58.39
CA GLY A 1039 20.53 -25.34 58.60
C GLY A 1039 20.88 -26.31 59.73
N ALA A 1040 20.33 -27.51 59.67
CA ALA A 1040 20.74 -28.61 60.57
C ALA A 1040 20.89 -29.83 59.68
N ASP A 1041 21.98 -29.82 58.92
CA ASP A 1041 21.98 -30.40 57.58
C ASP A 1041 22.59 -31.80 57.57
N THR A 1042 22.25 -32.60 56.58
CA THR A 1042 22.87 -33.90 56.34
C THR A 1042 23.68 -33.84 55.06
N LEU A 1043 25.01 -33.83 55.19
CA LEU A 1043 25.96 -33.71 54.08
C LEU A 1043 26.63 -35.05 53.81
N SER A 1044 26.55 -35.55 52.59
CA SER A 1044 27.09 -36.86 52.18
C SER A 1044 27.89 -36.72 50.88
N GLY A 1045 29.21 -36.57 50.96
CA GLY A 1045 30.09 -36.34 49.80
C GLY A 1045 30.06 -37.49 48.80
N GLY A 1046 30.15 -38.72 49.30
CA GLY A 1046 30.06 -39.94 48.51
C GLY A 1046 31.42 -40.60 48.36
N ALA A 1047 32.05 -40.40 47.20
CA ALA A 1047 33.40 -40.86 46.90
C ALA A 1047 34.19 -39.74 46.22
N GLY A 1048 35.42 -39.52 46.65
CA GLY A 1048 36.22 -38.38 46.22
C GLY A 1048 37.16 -37.97 47.36
N ASN A 1049 37.56 -36.70 47.35
CA ASN A 1049 38.12 -35.99 48.49
C ASN A 1049 37.22 -34.78 48.72
N ASP A 1050 36.22 -34.92 49.58
CA ASP A 1050 35.12 -33.97 49.71
C ASP A 1050 35.39 -32.91 50.78
N VAL A 1051 34.84 -31.70 50.59
CA VAL A 1051 34.91 -30.61 51.55
C VAL A 1051 33.52 -30.33 52.11
N TYR A 1052 33.36 -30.57 53.41
CA TYR A 1052 32.14 -30.33 54.16
C TYR A 1052 32.23 -29.00 54.90
N VAL A 1053 31.41 -28.02 54.55
CA VAL A 1053 31.28 -26.76 55.31
C VAL A 1053 30.26 -26.97 56.42
N VAL A 1054 30.68 -26.73 57.66
CA VAL A 1054 29.86 -26.92 58.87
C VAL A 1054 29.79 -25.62 59.65
N ASP A 1055 28.61 -24.99 59.67
CA ASP A 1055 28.37 -23.77 60.42
C ASP A 1055 27.34 -23.91 61.56
N ASN A 1056 26.61 -25.05 61.59
CA ASN A 1056 25.70 -25.39 62.68
C ASN A 1056 26.21 -26.62 63.46
N VAL A 1057 25.97 -26.63 64.77
CA VAL A 1057 26.25 -27.80 65.63
C VAL A 1057 25.27 -28.96 65.42
N GLY A 1058 24.21 -28.74 64.63
CA GLY A 1058 23.26 -29.75 64.19
C GLY A 1058 23.72 -30.54 62.95
N ASP A 1059 24.75 -30.09 62.24
CA ASP A 1059 25.15 -30.67 60.95
C ASP A 1059 25.76 -32.07 61.11
N VAL A 1060 25.24 -33.01 60.32
CA VAL A 1060 25.63 -34.41 60.29
C VAL A 1060 26.37 -34.69 58.98
N ILE A 1061 27.62 -35.15 59.08
CA ILE A 1061 28.36 -35.65 57.92
C ILE A 1061 28.19 -37.16 57.82
N VAL A 1062 27.88 -37.63 56.61
CA VAL A 1062 27.74 -39.05 56.26
C VAL A 1062 28.75 -39.37 55.15
N ASP A 1063 30.01 -39.55 55.54
CA ASP A 1063 31.05 -40.09 54.64
C ASP A 1063 30.84 -41.60 54.44
N SER A 1064 31.09 -42.06 53.22
CA SER A 1064 30.90 -43.43 52.78
C SER A 1064 32.14 -44.09 52.16
N SER A 1065 33.15 -43.33 51.69
CA SER A 1065 34.33 -43.92 51.03
C SER A 1065 35.56 -43.03 50.73
N GLY A 1066 35.66 -41.79 51.27
CA GLY A 1066 36.81 -40.90 51.02
C GLY A 1066 38.14 -41.37 51.67
N THR A 1067 39.27 -40.81 51.21
CA THR A 1067 40.58 -40.94 51.92
C THR A 1067 41.37 -39.61 51.99
N GLY A 1068 40.66 -38.49 51.86
CA GLY A 1068 41.27 -37.16 51.83
C GLY A 1068 40.28 -36.04 52.17
N ASP A 1069 39.15 -36.38 52.76
CA ASP A 1069 38.05 -35.48 53.07
C ASP A 1069 38.44 -34.42 54.10
N GLU A 1070 37.70 -33.30 54.09
CA GLU A 1070 38.00 -32.13 54.90
C GLU A 1070 36.74 -31.49 55.47
N VAL A 1071 36.71 -31.27 56.78
CA VAL A 1071 35.66 -30.47 57.42
C VAL A 1071 36.17 -29.04 57.61
N THR A 1072 35.48 -28.07 57.02
CA THR A 1072 35.69 -26.64 57.26
C THR A 1072 34.61 -26.16 58.23
N ALA A 1073 34.97 -25.97 59.50
CA ALA A 1073 34.01 -25.68 60.57
C ALA A 1073 34.10 -24.23 61.08
N SER A 1074 32.97 -23.55 61.26
CA SER A 1074 32.90 -22.27 62.00
C SER A 1074 32.37 -22.44 63.44
N VAL A 1075 31.99 -23.67 63.80
CA VAL A 1075 31.59 -24.11 65.14
C VAL A 1075 32.61 -25.08 65.75
N THR A 1076 32.48 -25.35 67.04
CA THR A 1076 33.27 -26.40 67.70
C THR A 1076 32.92 -27.77 67.12
N ARG A 1077 33.92 -28.51 66.64
CA ARG A 1077 33.70 -29.75 65.87
C ARG A 1077 34.60 -30.89 66.36
N THR A 1078 34.03 -32.08 66.40
CA THR A 1078 34.75 -33.36 66.50
C THR A 1078 34.65 -34.06 65.15
N LEU A 1079 35.73 -34.64 64.62
CA LEU A 1079 35.69 -35.36 63.35
C LEU A 1079 34.96 -36.71 63.45
N GLU A 1080 34.20 -37.02 62.41
CA GLU A 1080 33.67 -38.35 62.07
C GLU A 1080 34.80 -39.37 62.00
N THR A 1081 34.51 -40.66 62.19
CA THR A 1081 35.53 -41.72 62.33
C THR A 1081 36.37 -42.01 61.08
N THR A 1082 36.05 -41.39 59.95
CA THR A 1082 36.63 -41.65 58.63
C THR A 1082 37.34 -40.44 58.01
N ILE A 1083 37.16 -39.24 58.56
CA ILE A 1083 37.74 -38.00 58.00
C ILE A 1083 39.04 -37.65 58.72
N GLU A 1084 40.10 -37.32 57.98
CA GLU A 1084 41.38 -36.93 58.59
C GLU A 1084 41.56 -35.42 58.82
N LYS A 1085 40.94 -34.53 58.03
CA LYS A 1085 41.25 -33.09 58.09
C LYS A 1085 40.13 -32.25 58.71
N LEU A 1086 40.51 -31.30 59.57
CA LEU A 1086 39.64 -30.28 60.15
C LEU A 1086 40.30 -28.90 60.03
N MET A 1087 39.63 -27.96 59.38
CA MET A 1087 39.99 -26.55 59.37
C MET A 1087 38.96 -25.73 60.14
N LEU A 1088 39.39 -25.07 61.22
CA LEU A 1088 38.55 -24.14 61.98
C LEU A 1088 38.60 -22.76 61.30
N THR A 1089 37.45 -22.10 61.21
CA THR A 1089 37.28 -20.81 60.54
C THR A 1089 36.65 -19.77 61.45
N GLY A 1090 36.53 -18.53 60.97
CA GLY A 1090 35.99 -17.41 61.74
C GLY A 1090 36.97 -16.81 62.75
N ALA A 1091 36.43 -16.02 63.69
CA ALA A 1091 37.19 -15.26 64.69
C ALA A 1091 36.73 -15.55 66.14
N THR A 1092 35.95 -16.61 66.33
CA THR A 1092 35.45 -17.09 67.62
C THR A 1092 36.36 -18.19 68.16
N ALA A 1093 36.57 -18.21 69.49
CA ALA A 1093 37.27 -19.29 70.16
C ALA A 1093 36.41 -20.57 70.13
N ILE A 1094 36.74 -21.45 69.20
CA ILE A 1094 36.11 -22.78 68.99
C ILE A 1094 37.15 -23.88 69.15
N SER A 1095 36.69 -25.11 69.42
CA SER A 1095 37.57 -26.27 69.61
C SER A 1095 37.49 -27.25 68.44
N GLY A 1096 38.63 -27.87 68.12
CA GLY A 1096 38.74 -28.96 67.15
C GLY A 1096 39.14 -30.25 67.85
N THR A 1097 38.50 -31.36 67.52
CA THR A 1097 38.81 -32.68 68.09
C THR A 1097 38.91 -33.73 66.99
N GLY A 1098 40.00 -34.48 66.97
CA GLY A 1098 40.25 -35.58 66.04
C GLY A 1098 39.53 -36.88 66.43
N ASN A 1099 39.98 -37.99 65.83
CA ASN A 1099 39.35 -39.31 65.94
C ASN A 1099 40.36 -40.41 66.33
N THR A 1100 40.51 -41.48 65.55
CA THR A 1100 41.52 -42.53 65.78
C THR A 1100 42.48 -42.72 64.60
N LEU A 1101 42.44 -41.79 63.65
CA LEU A 1101 43.27 -41.72 62.44
C LEU A 1101 44.39 -40.69 62.65
N ALA A 1102 45.32 -40.55 61.70
CA ALA A 1102 46.30 -39.47 61.76
C ALA A 1102 45.68 -38.17 61.25
N ASN A 1103 45.17 -37.35 62.16
CA ASN A 1103 44.40 -36.16 61.79
C ASN A 1103 45.29 -34.97 61.43
N THR A 1104 44.81 -34.07 60.57
CA THR A 1104 45.37 -32.73 60.37
C THR A 1104 44.36 -31.69 60.84
N ILE A 1105 44.66 -31.00 61.94
CA ILE A 1105 43.75 -30.02 62.55
C ILE A 1105 44.41 -28.64 62.51
N VAL A 1106 43.72 -27.68 61.88
CA VAL A 1106 44.16 -26.29 61.77
C VAL A 1106 43.17 -25.39 62.51
N GLY A 1107 43.66 -24.59 63.45
CA GLY A 1107 42.90 -23.59 64.18
C GLY A 1107 42.62 -22.32 63.36
N ASN A 1108 41.90 -21.38 63.97
CA ASN A 1108 41.53 -20.11 63.39
C ASN A 1108 42.42 -18.96 63.93
N SER A 1109 41.84 -17.78 64.17
CA SER A 1109 42.57 -16.59 64.69
C SER A 1109 42.21 -16.22 66.13
N ALA A 1110 41.57 -17.14 66.84
CA ALA A 1110 41.21 -17.01 68.24
C ALA A 1110 41.74 -18.21 69.03
N ALA A 1111 41.88 -18.07 70.34
CA ALA A 1111 42.37 -19.14 71.23
C ALA A 1111 41.54 -20.43 71.11
N ASN A 1112 42.06 -21.41 70.38
CA ASN A 1112 41.43 -22.70 70.12
C ASN A 1112 41.84 -23.74 71.16
N THR A 1113 41.07 -24.84 71.24
CA THR A 1113 41.54 -26.08 71.88
C THR A 1113 41.53 -27.18 70.83
N LEU A 1114 42.71 -27.73 70.54
CA LEU A 1114 42.92 -28.75 69.51
C LEU A 1114 43.34 -30.06 70.18
N ASP A 1115 42.53 -31.11 70.04
CA ASP A 1115 42.76 -32.42 70.67
C ASP A 1115 42.79 -33.51 69.59
N GLY A 1116 43.98 -33.90 69.13
CA GLY A 1116 44.15 -34.88 68.04
C GLY A 1116 43.53 -36.25 68.32
N LYS A 1117 43.38 -36.60 69.61
CA LYS A 1117 42.98 -37.91 70.14
C LYS A 1117 44.07 -38.98 69.97
N ALA A 1118 43.92 -39.89 69.04
CA ALA A 1118 44.80 -41.05 68.88
C ALA A 1118 45.12 -41.24 67.41
N GLY A 1119 46.39 -41.37 67.07
CA GLY A 1119 46.85 -41.06 65.72
C GLY A 1119 48.31 -40.62 65.75
N ALA A 1120 48.78 -40.03 64.66
CA ALA A 1120 50.04 -39.31 64.62
C ALA A 1120 49.72 -37.94 64.03
N ASP A 1121 49.15 -37.08 64.86
CA ASP A 1121 48.32 -35.98 64.39
C ASP A 1121 49.18 -34.77 64.03
N THR A 1122 48.71 -33.90 63.13
CA THR A 1122 49.36 -32.64 62.79
C THR A 1122 48.45 -31.50 63.23
N LEU A 1123 48.87 -30.77 64.27
CA LEU A 1123 48.09 -29.72 64.91
C LEU A 1123 48.75 -28.36 64.60
N THR A 1124 47.95 -27.42 64.12
CA THR A 1124 48.37 -26.04 63.79
C THR A 1124 47.43 -25.11 64.55
N GLY A 1125 47.93 -24.31 65.49
CA GLY A 1125 47.13 -23.43 66.35
C GLY A 1125 46.52 -22.25 65.59
N GLY A 1126 47.32 -21.61 64.74
CA GLY A 1126 46.96 -20.39 64.03
C GLY A 1126 47.48 -19.14 64.73
N LEU A 1127 46.60 -18.16 64.96
CA LEU A 1127 46.90 -17.00 65.81
C LEU A 1127 46.03 -17.10 67.06
N GLY A 1128 46.63 -17.07 68.24
CA GLY A 1128 45.84 -17.23 69.44
C GLY A 1128 46.66 -17.33 70.72
N ILE A 1129 46.07 -18.02 71.69
CA ILE A 1129 46.68 -18.56 72.90
C ILE A 1129 46.17 -19.99 72.90
N ASP A 1130 46.83 -20.84 72.13
CA ASP A 1130 46.22 -22.08 71.68
C ASP A 1130 46.52 -23.25 72.60
N ARG A 1131 45.52 -24.12 72.77
CA ARG A 1131 45.54 -25.22 73.71
C ARG A 1131 45.64 -26.56 72.98
N PHE A 1132 46.87 -27.03 72.78
CA PHE A 1132 47.15 -28.35 72.22
C PHE A 1132 46.92 -29.41 73.30
N GLN A 1133 45.83 -30.16 73.21
CA GLN A 1133 45.35 -31.08 74.22
C GLN A 1133 45.67 -32.53 73.89
N PHE A 1134 46.35 -33.21 74.82
CA PHE A 1134 46.66 -34.62 74.78
C PHE A 1134 45.74 -35.36 75.75
N SER A 1135 44.65 -35.90 75.20
CA SER A 1135 43.65 -36.68 75.95
C SER A 1135 43.83 -38.20 75.87
N VAL A 1136 44.85 -38.67 75.14
CA VAL A 1136 45.24 -40.09 75.04
C VAL A 1136 46.76 -40.19 75.23
N LEU A 1137 47.23 -41.23 75.93
CA LEU A 1137 48.65 -41.54 76.01
C LEU A 1137 49.01 -42.61 74.96
N GLN A 1138 49.84 -42.23 73.99
CA GLN A 1138 50.26 -43.08 72.88
C GLN A 1138 51.76 -42.90 72.58
N ASN A 1139 52.34 -43.84 71.81
CA ASN A 1139 53.72 -43.75 71.30
C ASN A 1139 53.71 -43.60 69.77
N LEU A 1140 52.79 -42.75 69.32
CA LEU A 1140 52.70 -42.16 68.00
C LEU A 1140 52.72 -40.66 68.29
N PRO A 1141 53.81 -39.95 67.98
CA PRO A 1141 53.95 -38.56 68.38
C PRO A 1141 53.15 -37.66 67.44
N ASP A 1142 52.34 -36.79 68.02
CA ASP A 1142 51.68 -35.72 67.27
C ASP A 1142 52.70 -34.64 66.89
N ARG A 1143 52.33 -33.72 66.02
CA ARG A 1143 53.22 -32.68 65.48
C ARG A 1143 52.52 -31.33 65.57
N ILE A 1144 52.91 -30.54 66.55
CA ILE A 1144 52.53 -29.12 66.63
C ILE A 1144 53.43 -28.36 65.66
N THR A 1145 52.85 -27.58 64.74
CA THR A 1145 53.56 -27.04 63.57
C THR A 1145 54.03 -25.59 63.71
N ASP A 1146 53.38 -24.82 64.58
CA ASP A 1146 53.43 -23.35 64.63
C ASP A 1146 53.54 -22.78 66.06
N TRP A 1147 54.11 -23.57 66.98
CA TRP A 1147 54.16 -23.26 68.42
C TRP A 1147 54.73 -21.89 68.79
N GLU A 1148 53.93 -21.08 69.50
CA GLU A 1148 54.33 -19.79 70.08
C GLU A 1148 54.52 -19.87 71.61
N ASN A 1149 55.77 -19.98 72.07
CA ASN A 1149 56.11 -20.21 73.49
C ASN A 1149 55.62 -19.14 74.51
N ALA A 1150 55.16 -17.97 74.05
CA ALA A 1150 54.59 -16.92 74.90
C ALA A 1150 53.06 -17.00 75.04
N ASN A 1151 52.40 -17.73 74.14
CA ASN A 1151 50.95 -17.74 73.96
C ASN A 1151 50.38 -19.16 74.17
N ASP A 1152 51.06 -20.20 73.70
CA ASP A 1152 50.47 -21.54 73.64
C ASP A 1152 50.68 -22.39 74.91
N VAL A 1153 49.76 -23.34 75.09
CA VAL A 1153 49.69 -24.23 76.25
C VAL A 1153 49.45 -25.68 75.83
N ILE A 1154 50.37 -26.56 76.22
CA ILE A 1154 50.19 -28.01 76.14
C ILE A 1154 49.31 -28.47 77.31
N ALA A 1155 48.19 -29.10 77.00
CA ALA A 1155 47.20 -29.55 77.96
C ALA A 1155 47.21 -31.08 78.09
N ILE A 1156 47.45 -31.61 79.29
CA ILE A 1156 47.59 -33.06 79.53
C ILE A 1156 46.43 -33.54 80.41
N SER A 1157 45.69 -34.56 79.98
CA SER A 1157 44.72 -35.22 80.87
C SER A 1157 45.39 -36.14 81.88
N ALA A 1158 45.22 -35.84 83.17
CA ALA A 1158 45.75 -36.64 84.27
C ALA A 1158 45.16 -38.06 84.27
N SER A 1159 43.87 -38.22 83.93
CA SER A 1159 43.21 -39.52 83.88
C SER A 1159 43.69 -40.39 82.72
N ALA A 1160 44.02 -39.79 81.57
CA ALA A 1160 44.57 -40.52 80.42
C ALA A 1160 46.06 -40.91 80.60
N PHE A 1161 46.88 -39.98 81.10
CA PHE A 1161 48.33 -40.19 81.24
C PHE A 1161 48.69 -40.97 82.52
N GLY A 1162 47.92 -40.83 83.60
CA GLY A 1162 48.16 -41.52 84.86
C GLY A 1162 49.45 -41.06 85.54
N GLY A 1163 50.33 -42.00 85.91
CA GLY A 1163 51.65 -41.73 86.50
C GLY A 1163 51.67 -41.04 87.88
N GLY A 1164 50.51 -40.64 88.42
CA GLY A 1164 50.43 -39.81 89.64
C GLY A 1164 50.23 -38.32 89.36
N LEU A 1165 49.96 -37.93 88.11
CA LEU A 1165 49.52 -36.59 87.75
C LEU A 1165 48.22 -36.22 88.47
N VAL A 1166 48.05 -34.94 88.79
CA VAL A 1166 46.87 -34.39 89.46
C VAL A 1166 46.41 -33.14 88.71
N ALA A 1167 45.12 -33.06 88.36
CA ALA A 1167 44.55 -31.91 87.69
C ALA A 1167 44.77 -30.61 88.49
N GLY A 1168 45.26 -29.56 87.82
CA GLY A 1168 45.69 -28.31 88.46
C GLY A 1168 46.95 -28.41 89.34
N GLY A 1169 47.62 -29.55 89.35
CA GLY A 1169 48.91 -29.76 90.03
C GLY A 1169 50.10 -29.19 89.27
N ALA A 1170 51.25 -29.14 89.93
CA ALA A 1170 52.52 -28.78 89.30
C ALA A 1170 52.98 -29.89 88.33
N VAL A 1171 53.63 -29.49 87.24
CA VAL A 1171 54.04 -30.40 86.16
C VAL A 1171 55.41 -31.00 86.50
N PRO A 1172 55.55 -32.34 86.63
CA PRO A 1172 56.85 -32.93 86.96
C PRO A 1172 57.74 -32.92 85.72
N PHE A 1173 58.56 -31.89 85.54
CA PHE A 1173 59.42 -31.73 84.36
C PHE A 1173 60.89 -32.10 84.64
N ALA A 1174 61.55 -32.75 83.69
CA ALA A 1174 63.00 -32.96 83.67
C ALA A 1174 63.63 -32.18 82.51
N PHE A 1175 64.49 -31.22 82.83
CA PHE A 1175 65.20 -30.39 81.86
C PHE A 1175 66.62 -30.92 81.63
N GLY A 1176 67.02 -31.12 80.36
CA GLY A 1176 68.40 -31.44 80.01
C GLY A 1176 68.59 -31.81 78.53
N ASN A 1177 69.76 -31.50 77.99
CA ASN A 1177 70.13 -31.79 76.60
C ASN A 1177 70.22 -33.32 76.36
N GLY A 1178 69.21 -33.88 75.70
CA GLY A 1178 69.11 -35.29 75.36
C GLY A 1178 68.58 -36.21 76.48
N ILE A 1179 68.21 -37.44 76.09
CA ILE A 1179 67.50 -38.40 76.97
C ILE A 1179 68.33 -38.76 78.23
N PRO A 1180 67.83 -38.47 79.45
CA PRO A 1180 68.53 -38.79 80.69
C PRO A 1180 68.70 -40.30 80.93
N ALA A 1181 69.83 -40.69 81.53
CA ALA A 1181 70.17 -42.10 81.77
C ALA A 1181 69.45 -42.75 82.98
N THR A 1182 68.71 -41.98 83.79
CA THR A 1182 67.98 -42.43 84.98
C THR A 1182 66.76 -41.58 85.25
N PHE A 1183 65.58 -42.17 85.32
CA PHE A 1183 64.33 -41.49 85.68
C PHE A 1183 64.06 -41.57 87.18
N GLY A 1184 63.49 -40.50 87.76
CA GLY A 1184 63.45 -40.29 89.22
C GLY A 1184 62.06 -40.42 89.86
N THR A 1185 61.00 -40.20 89.09
CA THR A 1185 59.61 -40.13 89.59
C THR A 1185 58.63 -40.51 88.47
N ASN A 1186 57.60 -41.27 88.81
CA ASN A 1186 56.48 -41.55 87.90
C ASN A 1186 55.79 -40.24 87.46
N GLY A 1187 55.28 -40.21 86.23
CA GLY A 1187 54.52 -39.08 85.69
C GLY A 1187 55.38 -37.89 85.28
N GLN A 1188 56.60 -38.13 84.77
CA GLN A 1188 57.58 -37.09 84.45
C GLN A 1188 57.66 -36.79 82.94
N PHE A 1189 57.65 -35.51 82.58
CA PHE A 1189 57.85 -35.02 81.22
C PHE A 1189 59.32 -34.71 80.93
N LEU A 1190 59.72 -34.89 79.68
CA LEU A 1190 61.06 -34.60 79.16
C LEU A 1190 60.92 -33.96 77.78
N PHE A 1191 61.57 -32.81 77.56
CA PHE A 1191 61.68 -32.20 76.24
C PHE A 1191 63.13 -32.23 75.75
N ASP A 1192 63.35 -32.79 74.57
CA ASP A 1192 64.61 -32.77 73.84
C ASP A 1192 64.65 -31.53 72.94
N ASP A 1193 65.26 -30.46 73.45
CA ASP A 1193 65.37 -29.15 72.81
C ASP A 1193 66.17 -29.14 71.50
N ILE A 1194 66.94 -30.20 71.22
CA ILE A 1194 67.73 -30.34 69.99
C ILE A 1194 66.90 -30.90 68.83
N ASN A 1195 65.98 -31.82 69.13
CA ASN A 1195 65.14 -32.51 68.15
C ASN A 1195 63.65 -32.14 68.25
N GLU A 1196 63.31 -31.18 69.12
CA GLU A 1196 61.96 -30.69 69.41
C GLU A 1196 60.96 -31.78 69.85
N ASN A 1197 61.46 -32.88 70.44
CA ASN A 1197 60.65 -34.05 70.82
C ASN A 1197 60.23 -33.98 72.30
N LEU A 1198 58.94 -34.16 72.58
CA LEU A 1198 58.35 -34.25 73.91
C LEU A 1198 58.04 -35.72 74.27
N PHE A 1199 58.56 -36.15 75.42
CA PHE A 1199 58.40 -37.50 75.97
C PHE A 1199 57.73 -37.49 77.34
N PHE A 1200 57.08 -38.60 77.69
CA PHE A 1200 56.48 -38.84 79.01
C PHE A 1200 56.92 -40.20 79.59
N ASP A 1201 57.40 -40.19 80.84
CA ASP A 1201 57.62 -41.39 81.65
C ASP A 1201 56.43 -41.62 82.59
N GLN A 1202 55.61 -42.61 82.25
CA GLN A 1202 54.44 -42.97 83.05
C GLN A 1202 54.81 -43.69 84.38
N ASN A 1203 55.93 -44.40 84.45
CA ASN A 1203 56.16 -45.43 85.49
C ASN A 1203 57.54 -45.42 86.16
N GLY A 1204 58.39 -44.43 85.88
CA GLY A 1204 59.70 -44.27 86.52
C GLY A 1204 60.75 -45.27 86.05
N SER A 1205 60.58 -45.91 84.88
CA SER A 1205 61.40 -47.07 84.46
C SER A 1205 62.27 -46.80 83.23
N ASN A 1206 63.59 -46.82 83.45
CA ASN A 1206 64.62 -46.80 82.40
C ASN A 1206 64.37 -47.80 81.24
N PRO A 1207 64.93 -47.49 80.05
CA PRO A 1207 64.46 -46.47 79.11
C PRO A 1207 63.38 -47.03 78.15
N GLY A 1208 62.83 -48.22 78.43
CA GLY A 1208 61.85 -48.91 77.58
C GLY A 1208 60.39 -48.56 77.84
N GLY A 1209 60.13 -47.52 78.65
CA GLY A 1209 58.78 -47.08 79.06
C GLY A 1209 58.47 -45.61 78.76
N LEU A 1210 59.30 -44.94 77.96
CA LEU A 1210 59.03 -43.56 77.50
C LEU A 1210 58.05 -43.59 76.34
N PHE A 1211 57.01 -42.76 76.43
CA PHE A 1211 56.11 -42.44 75.32
C PHE A 1211 56.63 -41.18 74.62
N HIS A 1212 56.91 -41.26 73.32
CA HIS A 1212 57.11 -40.09 72.48
C HIS A 1212 55.72 -39.56 72.09
N ILE A 1213 55.32 -38.43 72.69
CA ILE A 1213 53.94 -37.93 72.60
C ILE A 1213 53.77 -36.77 71.62
N ALA A 1214 54.80 -35.95 71.39
CA ALA A 1214 54.72 -34.85 70.43
C ALA A 1214 56.08 -34.43 69.87
N VAL A 1215 56.06 -33.79 68.70
CA VAL A 1215 57.11 -32.94 68.13
C VAL A 1215 56.58 -31.51 68.13
N VAL A 1216 57.28 -30.57 68.76
CA VAL A 1216 56.83 -29.19 68.98
C VAL A 1216 57.67 -28.23 68.14
N VAL A 1217 57.28 -28.06 66.87
CA VAL A 1217 58.06 -27.32 65.87
C VAL A 1217 58.11 -25.84 66.22
N GLY A 1218 59.32 -25.27 66.31
CA GLY A 1218 59.52 -23.91 66.81
C GLY A 1218 59.71 -23.83 68.33
N GLY A 1219 59.60 -24.96 69.04
CA GLY A 1219 59.82 -25.09 70.47
C GLY A 1219 61.29 -24.97 70.94
N GLY A 1220 62.23 -24.68 70.04
CA GLY A 1220 63.68 -24.53 70.28
C GLY A 1220 64.14 -23.46 71.30
N GLY A 1221 63.25 -22.94 72.14
CA GLY A 1221 63.56 -22.14 73.32
C GLY A 1221 62.71 -22.57 74.52
N PHE A 1222 63.27 -23.44 75.37
CA PHE A 1222 62.76 -23.85 76.70
C PHE A 1222 61.22 -23.86 76.87
N LEU A 1223 60.59 -24.99 76.55
CA LEU A 1223 59.29 -25.34 77.13
C LEU A 1223 59.44 -25.51 78.65
N GLY A 1224 58.62 -24.83 79.46
CA GLY A 1224 58.68 -24.91 80.93
C GLY A 1224 57.30 -25.08 81.58
N ASP A 1225 57.25 -25.23 82.91
CA ASP A 1225 56.02 -25.47 83.70
C ASP A 1225 54.87 -24.50 83.37
N SER A 1226 55.16 -23.27 82.93
CA SER A 1226 54.18 -22.25 82.52
C SER A 1226 53.42 -22.59 81.24
N ASN A 1227 54.02 -23.40 80.35
CA ASN A 1227 53.44 -23.81 79.07
C ASN A 1227 52.66 -25.11 79.15
N PHE A 1228 52.52 -25.69 80.36
CA PHE A 1228 51.83 -26.96 80.57
C PHE A 1228 50.66 -26.80 81.53
N SER A 1229 49.57 -27.52 81.26
CA SER A 1229 48.35 -27.49 82.05
C SER A 1229 47.81 -28.91 82.25
N ILE A 1230 47.94 -29.45 83.47
CA ILE A 1230 47.33 -30.74 83.80
C ILE A 1230 45.83 -30.54 84.04
N ILE A 1231 45.00 -31.17 83.21
CA ILE A 1231 43.54 -31.22 83.32
C ILE A 1231 43.06 -32.57 83.86
N ALA A 1232 41.75 -32.69 84.09
CA ALA A 1232 41.11 -33.91 84.58
C ALA A 1232 41.30 -35.10 83.62
#